data_AF-K1N1E1-F1
#
_entry.id   AF-K1N1E1-F1
#
_cell.length_a   1.000
_cell.length_b   1.000
_cell.length_c   1.000
_cell.angle_alpha   90.00
_cell.angle_beta   90.00
_cell.angle_gamma   90.00
#
_symmetry.space_group_name_H-M   'P 1'
#
loop_
_entity.id
_entity.type
_entity.pdbx_description
1 polymer ?
#
loop_
_entity_poly.entity_id
_entity_poly.type
_entity_poly.pdbx_seq_one_letter_code
_entity_poly.pdbx_strand_id
1 'polypeptide(L)'
;MKSNNDFESHTTLKSRKGLKFFSALSMALPIFMQSGQKIFADGHHYLEVHSIPVNVKILQNSFGERKGQMARVYSISGGFWEDQHKGIHGKVGNRDMRFYCLEPNKVTPGPGTTSKYKGKQATKAVKRVLMVGFGANSAEEMGFPGKSSEAEYATQVAVWLACGAIRSDIKWINPTAHKIFNYIQSEAKKIKDTGATKLKLTASNVNKEEGTATIMPTLTENGEKKAGEGTLKLTGMTATQEGHAVTNKAKANYAIKVKLTDPASGKGSLSMTVTGRSLKAPMYNADSGNSQDTVSFVAVPSDKITKTWSFAPEQKPYTSSTTTSIKAMFDLKKNDDEGDQVDQAKFDVYESDSNWSQGKFIGTITTNKNGVARSGELDPGYYIAIERSTGKNLDIDKTPVHIDLTEANLKENAKVTHVKTPDGKPYDLYHLDVDGPINNHKKPKITSKLTNLEDNTQFAQPIHGPVALNEHLYFSHLVGTVTYNVRAWLMDKTTGQPVTINGQKIEASKTIGSRNNDTNDDGIEDQTDLQLKIPDASSLAGHDIVAYSEIARSDKPDHWTALHEDINDKQETVHFSKPSIHTNAVNAETNGKKLQPTDGETINDTVTYKELIPGKTYTLKGIVMDKETGKAVLNNGQKVEFTKTFTANDANGEVTASVKFDAYHYRNHRLVVFESLYYTDYLLTDHRDINDVNQSLDVTNPQLHTTLSDNTQKLVSPKALNTVEDVIRYTDLIPGQTYSVRGKLIDQVTGAPVMKRGVPVMATGTFKPNMANGTVTLTFVFDGTQYTGHHLTAFESLYTNGRILVEHANLDDASQTISVDNKHDNVTPTPIPVPTPTPTPGGGGSTIINNNNNNNNNSSNNGNNNNGNNGNNGSNNAGNNGNNGYNGYNNAGSNGANNGNNGANNQQAVANNGNSHANVVRHAVRTSKPCQNKRVARANNACQNKQVARPNTAVVKTPARQTAPASGSVLPTASMVAQPAEKTASASQILPAQSPASSGTLPQTGSGKDNMLQSLGAVTLASAIGTFVYFTRRKQTTGME
;
A
#
# COMPACT_ATOMS: atom_id res chain seq x y z
N MET A 1 -22.37 -51.23 -7.77
CA MET A 1 -22.01 -51.29 -9.20
C MET A 1 -21.37 -49.97 -9.59
N LYS A 2 -20.39 -49.98 -10.51
CA LYS A 2 -19.86 -48.87 -11.35
C LYS A 2 -19.87 -47.44 -10.74
N SER A 3 -18.75 -46.88 -10.25
CA SER A 3 -17.47 -46.49 -10.92
C SER A 3 -17.51 -45.06 -11.50
N ASN A 4 -16.52 -44.18 -11.29
CA ASN A 4 -15.27 -44.31 -10.51
C ASN A 4 -14.84 -42.92 -9.96
N ASN A 5 -14.14 -42.92 -8.83
CA ASN A 5 -13.42 -41.78 -8.28
C ASN A 5 -11.99 -42.22 -7.91
N ASP A 6 -11.03 -41.31 -8.12
CA ASP A 6 -9.73 -41.17 -7.43
C ASP A 6 -8.62 -42.25 -7.47
N PHE A 7 -7.44 -41.73 -7.13
CA PHE A 7 -6.25 -42.33 -6.50
C PHE A 7 -5.07 -42.93 -7.31
N GLU A 8 -3.88 -42.65 -6.72
CA GLU A 8 -2.55 -43.26 -6.91
C GLU A 8 -1.77 -43.05 -8.23
N SER A 9 -0.44 -43.30 -8.26
CA SER A 9 0.67 -42.99 -7.32
C SER A 9 2.03 -43.17 -8.05
N HIS A 10 3.14 -42.68 -7.46
CA HIS A 10 4.57 -43.00 -7.71
C HIS A 10 5.09 -43.34 -9.14
N THR A 11 6.23 -42.80 -9.57
CA THR A 11 7.55 -43.42 -9.23
C THR A 11 8.74 -42.49 -9.49
N THR A 12 9.88 -42.80 -8.84
CA THR A 12 11.12 -42.00 -8.88
C THR A 12 12.22 -42.62 -9.74
N LEU A 13 13.11 -41.79 -10.30
CA LEU A 13 14.50 -42.18 -10.56
C LEU A 13 15.48 -41.00 -10.38
N LYS A 14 16.75 -41.30 -10.10
CA LYS A 14 17.85 -40.34 -9.83
C LYS A 14 19.09 -40.72 -10.68
N SER A 15 20.05 -39.80 -10.71
CA SER A 15 21.52 -40.07 -10.61
C SER A 15 22.41 -40.13 -11.87
N ARG A 16 23.22 -39.06 -12.03
CA ARG A 16 24.68 -39.00 -12.37
C ARG A 16 25.20 -38.95 -13.83
N LYS A 17 25.98 -37.86 -14.06
CA LYS A 17 27.33 -37.76 -14.66
C LYS A 17 27.67 -38.49 -15.99
N GLY A 18 28.05 -37.75 -17.04
CA GLY A 18 28.84 -38.31 -18.17
C GLY A 18 29.18 -37.32 -19.31
N LEU A 19 30.49 -37.12 -19.55
CA LEU A 19 31.22 -36.40 -20.61
C LEU A 19 30.60 -36.09 -22.00
N LYS A 20 30.76 -34.82 -22.41
CA LYS A 20 31.44 -34.30 -23.63
C LYS A 20 31.11 -34.77 -25.08
N PHE A 21 30.64 -33.79 -25.86
CA PHE A 21 31.05 -33.37 -27.24
C PHE A 21 30.54 -34.07 -28.53
N PHE A 22 29.94 -33.23 -29.40
CA PHE A 22 29.67 -33.36 -30.85
C PHE A 22 28.77 -34.53 -31.30
N SER A 23 28.00 -34.43 -32.38
CA SER A 23 28.06 -33.55 -33.56
C SER A 23 26.82 -32.65 -33.75
N ALA A 24 26.76 -31.91 -34.87
CA ALA A 24 25.72 -30.93 -35.17
C ALA A 24 24.99 -31.23 -36.49
N LEU A 25 23.69 -30.91 -36.57
CA LEU A 25 23.10 -30.10 -37.67
C LEU A 25 21.64 -29.71 -37.40
N SER A 26 21.38 -28.46 -36.98
CA SER A 26 20.07 -27.77 -37.18
C SER A 26 20.13 -26.28 -36.82
N MET A 27 20.44 -25.47 -37.84
CA MET A 27 19.99 -24.08 -38.05
C MET A 27 19.98 -23.11 -36.84
N ALA A 28 21.08 -22.35 -36.75
CA ALA A 28 21.30 -21.21 -35.88
C ALA A 28 20.11 -20.23 -35.73
N LEU A 29 19.69 -19.99 -34.48
CA LEU A 29 19.20 -18.68 -34.06
C LEU A 29 20.43 -17.82 -33.69
N PRO A 30 20.72 -16.71 -34.39
CA PRO A 30 21.74 -15.78 -33.96
C PRO A 30 21.20 -14.85 -32.86
N ILE A 31 21.88 -14.83 -31.71
CA ILE A 31 21.67 -13.79 -30.69
C ILE A 31 22.12 -12.45 -31.28
N PHE A 32 21.18 -11.53 -31.51
CA PHE A 32 21.46 -10.16 -31.95
C PHE A 32 20.86 -9.12 -30.99
N MET A 33 21.29 -9.16 -29.73
CA MET A 33 21.15 -8.01 -28.83
C MET A 33 22.28 -7.01 -29.07
N GLN A 34 22.19 -6.20 -30.14
CA GLN A 34 22.69 -4.81 -30.16
C GLN A 34 22.33 -4.06 -31.45
N SER A 35 22.10 -2.75 -31.29
CA SER A 35 21.99 -1.71 -32.33
C SER A 35 20.76 -1.73 -33.26
N GLY A 36 20.37 -0.53 -33.70
CA GLY A 36 19.46 -0.32 -34.84
C GLY A 36 17.98 -0.18 -34.49
N GLN A 37 17.44 1.04 -34.65
CA GLN A 37 16.01 1.21 -34.88
C GLN A 37 15.62 0.49 -36.19
N LYS A 38 14.51 -0.24 -36.17
CA LYS A 38 13.71 -0.57 -37.36
C LYS A 38 12.25 -0.28 -37.07
N ILE A 39 11.93 1.01 -36.93
CA ILE A 39 10.55 1.48 -36.74
C ILE A 39 9.79 1.47 -38.09
N PHE A 40 10.44 1.08 -39.20
CA PHE A 40 9.89 1.01 -40.56
C PHE A 40 10.43 -0.18 -41.38
N ALA A 41 10.33 -1.41 -40.87
CA ALA A 41 10.45 -2.63 -41.69
C ALA A 41 9.15 -2.86 -42.51
N ASP A 42 9.14 -3.76 -43.50
CA ASP A 42 8.03 -3.90 -44.46
C ASP A 42 6.70 -4.51 -43.90
N GLY A 43 6.46 -4.44 -42.59
CA GLY A 43 5.23 -4.92 -41.93
C GLY A 43 4.08 -3.91 -41.85
N HIS A 44 4.38 -2.60 -41.70
CA HIS A 44 3.40 -1.61 -41.22
C HIS A 44 2.04 -1.62 -41.93
N HIS A 45 1.00 -1.87 -41.12
CA HIS A 45 -0.38 -2.05 -41.56
C HIS A 45 -1.17 -0.75 -41.79
N TYR A 46 -0.51 0.38 -42.06
CA TYR A 46 -1.21 1.65 -42.28
C TYR A 46 -2.12 1.60 -43.53
N LEU A 47 -3.30 2.19 -43.43
CA LEU A 47 -4.29 2.13 -44.51
C LEU A 47 -3.87 3.01 -45.69
N GLU A 48 -3.43 2.38 -46.78
CA GLU A 48 -3.13 3.10 -48.02
C GLU A 48 -4.42 3.47 -48.78
N VAL A 49 -4.50 4.72 -49.23
CA VAL A 49 -5.66 5.27 -49.94
C VAL A 49 -5.22 6.21 -51.06
N HIS A 50 -5.88 6.16 -52.22
CA HIS A 50 -5.52 6.99 -53.39
C HIS A 50 -5.67 8.50 -53.11
N SER A 51 -6.64 8.86 -52.27
CA SER A 51 -6.84 10.19 -51.69
C SER A 51 -7.50 10.03 -50.31
N ILE A 52 -7.54 11.09 -49.50
CA ILE A 52 -8.19 11.03 -48.17
C ILE A 52 -9.70 10.75 -48.38
N PRO A 53 -10.25 9.65 -47.82
CA PRO A 53 -11.66 9.31 -47.98
C PRO A 53 -12.56 10.42 -47.44
N VAL A 54 -13.43 10.98 -48.29
CA VAL A 54 -14.28 12.13 -47.93
C VAL A 54 -15.41 11.72 -46.99
N ASN A 55 -16.02 10.56 -47.24
CA ASN A 55 -17.09 9.97 -46.42
C ASN A 55 -16.72 8.50 -46.15
N VAL A 56 -16.85 8.03 -44.91
CA VAL A 56 -16.62 6.64 -44.53
C VAL A 56 -17.78 6.18 -43.63
N LYS A 57 -18.50 5.13 -44.01
CA LYS A 57 -19.52 4.54 -43.13
C LYS A 57 -18.85 3.82 -41.97
N ILE A 58 -19.32 4.09 -40.77
CA ILE A 58 -18.98 3.32 -39.57
C ILE A 58 -19.76 2.01 -39.65
N LEU A 59 -19.06 0.88 -39.58
CA LEU A 59 -19.65 -0.46 -39.71
C LEU A 59 -19.68 -1.22 -38.39
N GLN A 60 -18.69 -0.99 -37.52
CA GLN A 60 -18.54 -1.71 -36.26
C GLN A 60 -17.86 -0.83 -35.21
N ASN A 61 -18.24 -1.05 -33.95
CA ASN A 61 -17.50 -0.51 -32.80
C ASN A 61 -16.61 -1.64 -32.24
N SER A 62 -15.30 -1.42 -32.19
CA SER A 62 -14.29 -2.43 -31.84
C SER A 62 -14.16 -2.67 -30.34
N PHE A 63 -14.49 -1.68 -29.52
CA PHE A 63 -14.75 -1.91 -28.11
C PHE A 63 -16.20 -2.41 -27.99
N GLY A 64 -16.34 -3.73 -28.13
CA GLY A 64 -17.57 -4.45 -27.81
C GLY A 64 -17.89 -4.39 -26.31
N GLU A 65 -18.80 -5.24 -25.86
CA GLU A 65 -19.21 -5.29 -24.45
C GLU A 65 -18.03 -5.70 -23.55
N ARG A 66 -17.52 -4.75 -22.76
CA ARG A 66 -16.30 -4.91 -21.96
C ARG A 66 -16.64 -5.29 -20.52
N LYS A 67 -16.15 -6.44 -20.07
CA LYS A 67 -16.05 -6.75 -18.63
C LYS A 67 -14.82 -6.05 -18.03
N GLY A 68 -14.97 -4.78 -17.67
CA GLY A 68 -14.05 -4.07 -16.77
C GLY A 68 -13.22 -2.92 -17.36
N GLN A 69 -12.84 -2.00 -16.47
CA GLN A 69 -12.10 -0.77 -16.76
C GLN A 69 -10.60 -1.06 -17.01
N MET A 70 -10.02 -0.46 -18.06
CA MET A 70 -8.57 -0.57 -18.34
C MET A 70 -7.74 0.57 -17.73
N ALA A 71 -8.29 1.77 -17.65
CA ALA A 71 -7.71 2.91 -16.92
C ALA A 71 -8.79 3.92 -16.53
N ARG A 72 -8.47 4.77 -15.54
CA ARG A 72 -9.22 5.97 -15.19
C ARG A 72 -8.52 7.17 -15.80
N VAL A 73 -9.24 7.93 -16.63
CA VAL A 73 -8.75 9.14 -17.30
C VAL A 73 -9.56 10.35 -16.86
N TYR A 74 -8.89 11.50 -16.71
CA TYR A 74 -9.50 12.74 -16.27
C TYR A 74 -9.42 13.78 -17.38
N SER A 75 -10.57 14.31 -17.80
CA SER A 75 -10.63 15.36 -18.83
C SER A 75 -10.06 16.68 -18.29
N ILE A 76 -9.33 17.44 -19.12
CA ILE A 76 -8.81 18.76 -18.71
C ILE A 76 -9.95 19.75 -18.41
N SER A 77 -11.13 19.55 -19.01
CA SER A 77 -12.31 20.41 -18.83
C SER A 77 -13.28 19.94 -17.72
N GLY A 78 -12.88 18.96 -16.91
CA GLY A 78 -13.61 18.52 -15.71
C GLY A 78 -14.34 17.18 -15.85
N GLY A 79 -14.55 16.55 -14.70
CA GLY A 79 -15.23 15.24 -14.57
C GLY A 79 -14.28 14.03 -14.61
N PHE A 80 -14.72 12.97 -13.94
CA PHE A 80 -14.22 11.61 -14.11
C PHE A 80 -14.93 10.98 -15.32
N TRP A 81 -14.17 10.36 -16.23
CA TRP A 81 -14.72 9.77 -17.45
C TRP A 81 -14.29 8.31 -17.58
N GLU A 82 -15.27 7.41 -17.67
CA GLU A 82 -15.10 5.96 -17.76
C GLU A 82 -15.78 5.40 -19.02
N ASP A 83 -15.14 4.35 -19.57
CA ASP A 83 -15.50 3.33 -20.57
C ASP A 83 -16.48 3.56 -21.75
N GLN A 84 -17.37 4.56 -21.73
CA GLN A 84 -18.43 4.72 -22.73
C GLN A 84 -17.92 5.02 -24.16
N HIS A 85 -16.66 5.45 -24.29
CA HIS A 85 -15.99 5.63 -25.57
C HIS A 85 -15.66 4.28 -26.20
N LYS A 86 -16.19 4.03 -27.40
CA LYS A 86 -15.89 2.81 -28.17
C LYS A 86 -14.98 3.15 -29.34
N GLY A 87 -13.96 2.32 -29.58
CA GLY A 87 -13.18 2.38 -30.82
C GLY A 87 -14.08 2.14 -32.04
N ILE A 88 -13.81 2.83 -33.14
CA ILE A 88 -14.78 2.96 -34.24
C ILE A 88 -14.13 2.54 -35.56
N HIS A 89 -14.74 1.60 -36.27
CA HIS A 89 -14.20 1.05 -37.52
C HIS A 89 -15.17 1.26 -38.68
N GLY A 90 -14.64 1.75 -39.80
CA GLY A 90 -15.31 1.76 -41.11
C GLY A 90 -14.51 0.96 -42.13
N LYS A 91 -14.91 1.00 -43.41
CA LYS A 91 -14.15 0.37 -44.51
C LYS A 91 -13.89 1.32 -45.67
N VAL A 92 -12.75 1.12 -46.33
CA VAL A 92 -12.35 1.81 -47.57
C VAL A 92 -11.92 0.74 -48.59
N GLY A 93 -12.81 0.44 -49.54
CA GLY A 93 -12.74 -0.81 -50.28
C GLY A 93 -12.85 -2.00 -49.33
N ASN A 94 -12.00 -3.01 -49.52
CA ASN A 94 -12.00 -4.22 -48.68
C ASN A 94 -11.12 -4.10 -47.41
N ARG A 95 -10.54 -2.93 -47.11
CA ARG A 95 -9.68 -2.73 -45.92
C ARG A 95 -10.40 -1.93 -44.83
N ASP A 96 -10.16 -2.31 -43.57
CA ASP A 96 -10.68 -1.62 -42.40
C ASP A 96 -9.98 -0.28 -42.17
N MET A 97 -10.74 0.71 -41.74
CA MET A 97 -10.29 2.05 -41.38
C MET A 97 -10.64 2.33 -39.92
N ARG A 98 -9.60 2.43 -39.08
CA ARG A 98 -9.73 2.66 -37.63
C ARG A 98 -9.81 4.15 -37.33
N PHE A 99 -10.70 4.53 -36.42
CA PHE A 99 -10.89 5.91 -35.96
C PHE A 99 -10.74 5.97 -34.45
N TYR A 100 -9.96 6.93 -33.97
CA TYR A 100 -9.74 7.25 -32.57
C TYR A 100 -10.43 8.56 -32.19
N CYS A 101 -11.05 8.63 -31.02
CA CYS A 101 -11.68 9.81 -30.46
C CYS A 101 -10.65 10.92 -30.17
N LEU A 102 -11.03 12.17 -30.43
CA LEU A 102 -10.28 13.37 -30.01
C LEU A 102 -10.94 14.14 -28.86
N GLU A 103 -12.23 13.90 -28.59
CA GLU A 103 -13.05 14.66 -27.65
C GLU A 103 -13.76 13.72 -26.63
N PRO A 104 -13.11 13.36 -25.51
CA PRO A 104 -13.61 12.38 -24.54
C PRO A 104 -14.91 12.81 -23.81
N ASN A 105 -15.34 14.06 -23.96
CA ASN A 105 -16.55 14.59 -23.34
C ASN A 105 -17.78 14.56 -24.27
N LYS A 106 -17.66 13.99 -25.48
CA LYS A 106 -18.74 13.88 -26.47
C LYS A 106 -19.11 12.43 -26.75
N VAL A 107 -20.27 12.23 -27.39
CA VAL A 107 -20.79 10.88 -27.68
C VAL A 107 -20.02 10.23 -28.83
N THR A 108 -19.61 8.98 -28.61
CA THR A 108 -19.06 8.09 -29.65
C THR A 108 -20.13 7.77 -30.71
N PRO A 109 -19.92 8.08 -32.00
CA PRO A 109 -20.89 7.77 -33.04
C PRO A 109 -21.09 6.26 -33.24
N GLY A 110 -22.33 5.87 -33.51
CA GLY A 110 -22.73 4.47 -33.61
C GLY A 110 -22.56 3.86 -35.01
N PRO A 111 -22.62 2.52 -35.12
CA PRO A 111 -22.69 1.82 -36.40
C PRO A 111 -23.81 2.35 -37.30
N GLY A 112 -23.53 2.46 -38.60
CA GLY A 112 -24.45 3.00 -39.60
C GLY A 112 -24.31 4.51 -39.87
N THR A 113 -23.67 5.27 -38.98
CA THR A 113 -23.39 6.72 -39.20
C THR A 113 -22.23 6.95 -40.18
N THR A 114 -22.09 8.18 -40.72
CA THR A 114 -21.02 8.53 -41.67
C THR A 114 -19.98 9.45 -41.02
N SER A 115 -18.73 9.01 -41.01
CA SER A 115 -17.58 9.87 -40.72
C SER A 115 -17.24 10.69 -41.96
N LYS A 116 -17.39 12.02 -41.89
CA LYS A 116 -17.08 12.96 -42.97
C LYS A 116 -15.80 13.76 -42.72
N TYR A 117 -14.88 13.77 -43.68
CA TYR A 117 -13.57 14.42 -43.57
C TYR A 117 -13.72 15.94 -43.40
N LYS A 118 -13.10 16.50 -42.36
CA LYS A 118 -13.23 17.93 -41.99
C LYS A 118 -12.34 18.89 -42.76
N GLY A 119 -11.58 18.40 -43.75
CA GLY A 119 -10.50 19.18 -44.40
C GLY A 119 -9.30 19.46 -43.49
N LYS A 120 -9.30 18.93 -42.25
CA LYS A 120 -8.29 19.20 -41.21
C LYS A 120 -7.45 17.96 -40.90
N GLN A 121 -6.22 18.19 -40.48
CA GLN A 121 -5.29 17.18 -39.99
C GLN A 121 -5.12 17.35 -38.47
N ALA A 122 -4.96 16.26 -37.74
CA ALA A 122 -4.64 16.29 -36.32
C ALA A 122 -3.20 16.83 -36.07
N THR A 123 -2.89 17.12 -34.80
CA THR A 123 -1.61 17.72 -34.41
C THR A 123 -0.41 16.82 -34.77
N LYS A 124 0.79 17.42 -34.88
CA LYS A 124 2.04 16.64 -35.06
C LYS A 124 2.23 15.61 -33.95
N ALA A 125 1.78 15.87 -32.71
CA ALA A 125 1.86 14.93 -31.61
C ALA A 125 0.91 13.73 -31.78
N VAL A 126 -0.38 13.97 -32.05
CA VAL A 126 -1.35 12.89 -32.35
C VAL A 126 -0.88 12.04 -33.52
N LYS A 127 -0.37 12.67 -34.59
CA LYS A 127 0.16 11.94 -35.74
C LYS A 127 1.35 11.03 -35.39
N ARG A 128 2.25 11.45 -34.49
CA ARG A 128 3.36 10.59 -34.02
C ARG A 128 2.84 9.39 -33.22
N VAL A 129 1.87 9.59 -32.32
CA VAL A 129 1.20 8.49 -31.60
C VAL A 129 0.59 7.49 -32.60
N LEU A 130 -0.13 7.97 -33.60
CA LEU A 130 -0.77 7.12 -34.61
C LEU A 130 0.23 6.35 -35.50
N MET A 131 1.47 6.81 -35.64
CA MET A 131 2.52 6.11 -36.42
C MET A 131 3.09 4.88 -35.70
N VAL A 132 3.13 4.88 -34.36
CA VAL A 132 3.66 3.77 -33.53
C VAL A 132 2.59 3.04 -32.72
N GLY A 133 1.35 3.52 -32.75
CA GLY A 133 0.21 2.90 -32.11
C GLY A 133 -0.43 1.79 -32.93
N PHE A 134 -1.46 1.18 -32.32
CA PHE A 134 -2.21 0.08 -32.90
C PHE A 134 -2.99 0.53 -34.14
N GLY A 135 -2.96 -0.29 -35.20
CA GLY A 135 -3.59 0.00 -36.49
C GLY A 135 -2.66 0.65 -37.53
N ALA A 136 -1.55 1.26 -37.12
CA ALA A 136 -0.35 1.36 -37.97
C ALA A 136 0.60 0.16 -37.74
N ASN A 137 0.47 -0.47 -36.57
CA ASN A 137 1.20 -1.64 -36.10
C ASN A 137 0.20 -2.62 -35.48
N SER A 138 0.48 -3.92 -35.57
CA SER A 138 -0.16 -4.97 -34.78
C SER A 138 0.29 -4.92 -33.31
N ALA A 139 -0.33 -5.72 -32.43
CA ALA A 139 0.13 -5.80 -31.04
C ALA A 139 1.43 -6.62 -30.96
N GLU A 140 1.54 -7.60 -31.84
CA GLU A 140 2.68 -8.48 -32.10
C GLU A 140 3.94 -7.67 -32.48
N GLU A 141 3.85 -6.76 -33.47
CA GLU A 141 4.96 -5.89 -33.90
C GLU A 141 5.43 -4.94 -32.78
N MET A 142 4.52 -4.52 -31.90
CA MET A 142 4.86 -3.71 -30.72
C MET A 142 5.48 -4.54 -29.57
N GLY A 143 5.59 -5.86 -29.71
CA GLY A 143 6.14 -6.78 -28.70
C GLY A 143 5.11 -7.33 -27.70
N PHE A 144 3.81 -7.21 -28.00
CA PHE A 144 2.70 -7.61 -27.12
C PHE A 144 1.74 -8.59 -27.85
N PRO A 145 2.18 -9.82 -28.20
CA PRO A 145 1.37 -10.76 -28.97
C PRO A 145 0.06 -11.12 -28.25
N GLY A 146 -1.04 -11.16 -29.01
CA GLY A 146 -2.40 -11.42 -28.53
C GLY A 146 -3.08 -10.25 -27.81
N LYS A 147 -2.46 -9.05 -27.76
CA LYS A 147 -2.91 -7.91 -26.94
C LYS A 147 -3.59 -6.78 -27.69
N SER A 148 -4.24 -7.09 -28.81
CA SER A 148 -4.96 -6.15 -29.67
C SER A 148 -5.95 -5.23 -28.93
N SER A 149 -6.72 -5.77 -27.97
CA SER A 149 -7.72 -5.01 -27.22
C SER A 149 -7.12 -3.99 -26.25
N GLU A 150 -6.04 -4.38 -25.57
CA GLU A 150 -5.24 -3.50 -24.71
C GLU A 150 -4.45 -2.47 -25.55
N ALA A 151 -3.95 -2.86 -26.72
CA ALA A 151 -3.17 -2.02 -27.61
C ALA A 151 -4.01 -0.91 -28.28
N GLU A 152 -5.22 -1.24 -28.74
CA GLU A 152 -6.16 -0.27 -29.29
C GLU A 152 -6.61 0.75 -28.22
N TYR A 153 -6.83 0.29 -26.98
CA TYR A 153 -7.16 1.18 -25.87
C TYR A 153 -5.98 2.05 -25.43
N ALA A 154 -4.77 1.49 -25.31
CA ALA A 154 -3.55 2.24 -25.02
C ALA A 154 -3.29 3.33 -26.08
N THR A 155 -3.55 3.02 -27.35
CA THR A 155 -3.46 3.99 -28.46
C THR A 155 -4.50 5.11 -28.32
N GLN A 156 -5.74 4.78 -27.94
CA GLN A 156 -6.79 5.79 -27.69
C GLN A 156 -6.41 6.75 -26.54
N VAL A 157 -5.87 6.23 -25.44
CA VAL A 157 -5.42 7.06 -24.30
C VAL A 157 -4.22 7.93 -24.70
N ALA A 158 -3.26 7.39 -25.48
CA ALA A 158 -2.14 8.16 -26.01
C ALA A 158 -2.60 9.26 -26.99
N VAL A 159 -3.63 9.01 -27.82
CA VAL A 159 -4.23 10.04 -28.70
C VAL A 159 -4.84 11.18 -27.89
N TRP A 160 -5.61 10.88 -26.84
CA TRP A 160 -6.20 11.90 -25.96
C TRP A 160 -5.17 12.74 -25.22
N LEU A 161 -4.07 12.12 -24.74
CA LEU A 161 -2.99 12.87 -24.10
C LEU A 161 -2.23 13.73 -25.14
N ALA A 162 -2.00 13.22 -26.35
CA ALA A 162 -1.31 13.93 -27.43
C ALA A 162 -2.12 15.04 -28.11
N CYS A 163 -3.46 15.08 -27.94
CA CYS A 163 -4.28 16.24 -28.28
C CYS A 163 -4.53 17.20 -27.11
N GLY A 164 -4.12 16.85 -25.88
CA GLY A 164 -4.38 17.66 -24.69
C GLY A 164 -5.84 17.61 -24.23
N ALA A 165 -6.55 16.51 -24.46
CA ALA A 165 -7.93 16.32 -24.01
C ALA A 165 -8.03 15.75 -22.58
N ILE A 166 -7.03 14.97 -22.15
CA ILE A 166 -6.93 14.42 -20.80
C ILE A 166 -5.67 14.92 -20.08
N ARG A 167 -5.74 14.93 -18.74
CA ARG A 167 -4.60 15.12 -17.85
C ARG A 167 -3.63 13.94 -17.94
N SER A 168 -2.40 14.13 -17.47
CA SER A 168 -1.34 13.11 -17.46
C SER A 168 -1.45 12.09 -16.32
N ASP A 169 -2.26 12.33 -15.28
CA ASP A 169 -2.45 11.46 -14.12
C ASP A 169 -3.40 10.28 -14.38
N ILE A 170 -3.08 9.51 -15.43
CA ILE A 170 -3.84 8.34 -15.87
C ILE A 170 -3.64 7.20 -14.86
N LYS A 171 -4.70 6.83 -14.13
CA LYS A 171 -4.64 5.72 -13.16
C LYS A 171 -4.96 4.40 -13.86
N TRP A 172 -3.93 3.70 -14.30
CA TRP A 172 -4.04 2.43 -15.02
C TRP A 172 -4.52 1.29 -14.11
N ILE A 173 -5.41 0.45 -14.64
CA ILE A 173 -5.94 -0.75 -13.97
C ILE A 173 -5.45 -2.01 -14.70
N ASN A 174 -5.38 -1.97 -16.04
CA ASN A 174 -4.77 -3.02 -16.85
C ASN A 174 -3.25 -2.73 -17.04
N PRO A 175 -2.34 -3.54 -16.45
CA PRO A 175 -0.90 -3.29 -16.53
C PRO A 175 -0.32 -3.56 -17.93
N THR A 176 -0.97 -4.39 -18.75
CA THR A 176 -0.58 -4.62 -20.15
C THR A 176 -0.85 -3.37 -21.00
N ALA A 177 -2.03 -2.78 -20.85
CA ALA A 177 -2.38 -1.52 -21.52
C ALA A 177 -1.44 -0.37 -21.09
N HIS A 178 -1.06 -0.30 -19.81
CA HIS A 178 -0.06 0.66 -19.32
C HIS A 178 1.32 0.46 -19.98
N LYS A 179 1.80 -0.78 -20.08
CA LYS A 179 3.08 -1.09 -20.77
C LYS A 179 3.03 -0.71 -22.26
N ILE A 180 1.94 -1.00 -22.95
CA ILE A 180 1.77 -0.62 -24.37
C ILE A 180 1.69 0.92 -24.53
N PHE A 181 0.99 1.61 -23.63
CA PHE A 181 0.94 3.08 -23.62
C PHE A 181 2.34 3.69 -23.42
N ASN A 182 3.13 3.17 -22.47
CA ASN A 182 4.50 3.65 -22.24
C ASN A 182 5.43 3.35 -23.44
N TYR A 183 5.27 2.19 -24.08
CA TYR A 183 5.93 1.88 -25.35
C TYR A 183 5.57 2.92 -26.43
N ILE A 184 4.28 3.14 -26.71
CA ILE A 184 3.79 4.11 -27.70
C ILE A 184 4.33 5.52 -27.41
N GLN A 185 4.29 5.96 -26.15
CA GLN A 185 4.82 7.25 -25.71
C GLN A 185 6.35 7.35 -25.86
N SER A 186 7.08 6.24 -25.76
CA SER A 186 8.54 6.20 -25.99
C SER A 186 8.88 6.26 -27.48
N GLU A 187 8.24 5.46 -28.32
CA GLU A 187 8.51 5.44 -29.77
C GLU A 187 8.04 6.73 -30.45
N ALA A 188 6.90 7.30 -30.02
CA ALA A 188 6.38 8.58 -30.53
C ALA A 188 7.31 9.79 -30.23
N LYS A 189 8.23 9.67 -29.26
CA LYS A 189 9.31 10.65 -29.02
C LYS A 189 10.50 10.47 -29.97
N LYS A 190 10.75 9.27 -30.49
CA LYS A 190 11.86 8.97 -31.43
C LYS A 190 11.55 9.42 -32.86
N ILE A 191 10.27 9.64 -33.20
CA ILE A 191 9.82 10.11 -34.51
C ILE A 191 10.22 11.59 -34.71
N LYS A 192 11.27 11.82 -35.51
CA LYS A 192 11.86 13.14 -35.79
C LYS A 192 11.11 13.94 -36.85
N ASP A 193 10.37 13.28 -37.73
CA ASP A 193 9.65 13.92 -38.84
C ASP A 193 8.26 13.32 -39.04
N THR A 194 7.45 13.99 -39.83
CA THR A 194 6.06 13.64 -40.20
C THR A 194 5.91 12.35 -41.02
N GLY A 195 6.92 11.49 -41.10
CA GLY A 195 6.87 10.23 -41.88
C GLY A 195 6.56 10.42 -43.37
N ALA A 196 6.97 11.55 -43.96
CA ALA A 196 6.92 11.74 -45.40
C ALA A 196 8.19 11.18 -46.04
N THR A 197 8.06 10.56 -47.22
CA THR A 197 9.21 10.15 -48.03
C THR A 197 10.02 11.38 -48.45
N LYS A 198 11.35 11.31 -48.40
CA LYS A 198 12.28 12.39 -48.80
C LYS A 198 13.43 11.84 -49.63
N LEU A 199 13.69 12.43 -50.79
CA LEU A 199 14.87 12.15 -51.62
C LEU A 199 15.84 13.34 -51.57
N LYS A 200 17.13 13.05 -51.33
CA LYS A 200 18.25 13.99 -51.46
C LYS A 200 19.33 13.38 -52.34
N LEU A 201 19.70 14.04 -53.43
CA LEU A 201 20.96 13.75 -54.12
C LEU A 201 22.10 14.50 -53.42
N THR A 202 23.20 13.81 -53.11
CA THR A 202 24.42 14.41 -52.55
C THR A 202 25.61 13.98 -53.39
N ALA A 203 26.41 14.92 -53.90
CA ALA A 203 27.61 14.60 -54.68
C ALA A 203 28.86 14.52 -53.79
N SER A 204 29.77 13.62 -54.14
CA SER A 204 31.13 13.52 -53.61
C SER A 204 32.09 13.10 -54.74
N ASN A 205 33.40 13.19 -54.51
CA ASN A 205 34.44 12.78 -55.46
C ASN A 205 34.23 13.40 -56.86
N VAL A 206 33.94 14.70 -56.92
CA VAL A 206 33.66 15.42 -58.16
C VAL A 206 34.99 15.88 -58.78
N ASN A 207 35.47 15.14 -59.77
CA ASN A 207 36.64 15.55 -60.56
C ASN A 207 36.17 16.30 -61.82
N LYS A 208 36.48 17.59 -61.87
CA LYS A 208 36.10 18.49 -62.98
C LYS A 208 36.88 18.21 -64.27
N GLU A 209 38.12 17.73 -64.17
CA GLU A 209 39.01 17.50 -65.31
C GLU A 209 38.68 16.17 -66.01
N GLU A 210 38.44 15.10 -65.24
CA GLU A 210 37.99 13.80 -65.77
C GLU A 210 36.50 13.78 -66.15
N GLY A 211 35.74 14.80 -65.74
CA GLY A 211 34.28 14.86 -65.89
C GLY A 211 33.53 13.81 -65.04
N THR A 212 34.05 13.42 -63.88
CA THR A 212 33.49 12.36 -63.03
C THR A 212 32.90 12.87 -61.72
N ALA A 213 31.91 12.15 -61.17
CA ALA A 213 31.37 12.39 -59.83
C ALA A 213 30.78 11.11 -59.23
N THR A 214 30.61 11.08 -57.90
CA THR A 214 29.84 10.05 -57.19
C THR A 214 28.59 10.68 -56.57
N ILE A 215 27.41 10.24 -56.98
CA ILE A 215 26.12 10.73 -56.51
C ILE A 215 25.50 9.72 -55.55
N MET A 216 25.21 10.15 -54.33
CA MET A 216 24.47 9.39 -53.33
C MET A 216 23.00 9.83 -53.30
N PRO A 217 22.07 9.04 -53.88
CA PRO A 217 20.64 9.28 -53.80
C PRO A 217 20.07 8.80 -52.46
N THR A 218 20.22 9.60 -51.41
CA THR A 218 19.69 9.26 -50.08
C THR A 218 18.17 9.36 -50.07
N LEU A 219 17.49 8.22 -49.91
CA LEU A 219 16.03 8.14 -49.75
C LEU A 219 15.71 7.83 -48.28
N THR A 220 14.98 8.71 -47.62
CA THR A 220 14.60 8.54 -46.22
C THR A 220 13.11 8.65 -45.97
N GLU A 221 12.66 8.04 -44.88
CA GLU A 221 11.31 8.19 -44.34
C GLU A 221 11.45 8.26 -42.81
N ASN A 222 10.87 9.28 -42.17
CA ASN A 222 11.16 9.65 -40.77
C ASN A 222 12.68 9.85 -40.44
N GLY A 223 13.53 10.02 -41.46
CA GLY A 223 14.99 10.15 -41.30
C GLY A 223 15.76 8.83 -41.30
N GLU A 224 15.11 7.67 -41.27
CA GLU A 224 15.74 6.36 -41.50
C GLU A 224 15.89 6.12 -43.02
N LYS A 225 16.95 5.40 -43.44
CA LYS A 225 17.19 5.08 -44.86
C LYS A 225 16.21 4.00 -45.33
N LYS A 226 15.41 4.30 -46.35
CA LYS A 226 14.44 3.36 -46.93
C LYS A 226 14.98 2.72 -48.21
N ALA A 227 14.83 1.40 -48.34
CA ALA A 227 15.12 0.70 -49.59
C ALA A 227 14.08 1.06 -50.67
N GLY A 228 14.51 1.16 -51.93
CA GLY A 228 13.61 1.46 -53.04
C GLY A 228 14.35 1.81 -54.32
N GLU A 229 13.66 1.70 -55.45
CA GLU A 229 14.16 2.13 -56.75
C GLU A 229 13.60 3.51 -57.14
N GLY A 230 14.37 4.28 -57.88
CA GLY A 230 13.90 5.47 -58.58
C GLY A 230 14.19 5.38 -60.08
N THR A 231 13.30 5.97 -60.89
CA THR A 231 13.53 6.17 -62.31
C THR A 231 14.66 7.19 -62.49
N LEU A 232 15.68 6.84 -63.26
CA LEU A 232 16.73 7.76 -63.68
C LEU A 232 16.37 8.42 -65.02
N LYS A 233 16.79 9.68 -65.16
CA LYS A 233 16.99 10.35 -66.43
C LYS A 233 18.38 10.99 -66.42
N LEU A 234 19.25 10.53 -67.30
CA LEU A 234 20.59 11.08 -67.51
C LEU A 234 20.57 12.04 -68.70
N THR A 235 21.50 13.00 -68.72
CA THR A 235 21.73 13.90 -69.86
C THR A 235 23.20 14.32 -69.86
N GLY A 236 23.90 14.15 -70.99
CA GLY A 236 25.34 14.47 -71.10
C GLY A 236 26.29 13.58 -70.27
N MET A 237 25.82 12.45 -69.74
CA MET A 237 26.62 11.55 -68.88
C MET A 237 26.18 10.09 -68.99
N THR A 238 27.13 9.18 -68.74
CA THR A 238 26.86 7.78 -68.39
C THR A 238 26.88 7.61 -66.87
N ALA A 239 26.28 6.52 -66.37
CA ALA A 239 26.24 6.19 -64.96
C ALA A 239 26.44 4.69 -64.71
N THR A 240 27.12 4.36 -63.60
CA THR A 240 27.24 3.00 -63.08
C THR A 240 26.87 2.93 -61.60
N GLN A 241 26.24 1.84 -61.18
CA GLN A 241 25.92 1.54 -59.78
C GLN A 241 26.32 0.09 -59.51
N GLU A 242 27.03 -0.16 -58.40
CA GLU A 242 27.56 -1.49 -58.03
C GLU A 242 28.40 -2.16 -59.13
N GLY A 243 29.01 -1.36 -60.03
CA GLY A 243 29.83 -1.82 -61.16
C GLY A 243 29.09 -1.99 -62.48
N HIS A 244 27.75 -2.06 -62.47
CA HIS A 244 26.93 -2.22 -63.67
C HIS A 244 26.44 -0.86 -64.22
N ALA A 245 26.26 -0.77 -65.53
CA ALA A 245 25.71 0.43 -66.17
C ALA A 245 24.22 0.62 -65.82
N VAL A 246 23.82 1.83 -65.43
CA VAL A 246 22.44 2.17 -65.08
C VAL A 246 21.93 3.32 -65.95
N THR A 247 20.85 3.05 -66.71
CA THR A 247 20.28 3.99 -67.69
C THR A 247 18.94 4.55 -67.25
N ASN A 248 17.99 3.67 -66.88
CA ASN A 248 16.59 4.01 -66.66
C ASN A 248 16.12 3.90 -65.19
N LYS A 249 16.88 3.20 -64.34
CA LYS A 249 16.58 2.95 -62.91
C LYS A 249 17.87 2.90 -62.09
N ALA A 250 17.78 3.24 -60.81
CA ALA A 250 18.82 2.94 -59.82
C ALA A 250 18.20 2.70 -58.42
N LYS A 251 18.92 1.94 -57.59
CA LYS A 251 18.63 1.77 -56.16
C LYS A 251 18.93 3.07 -55.42
N ALA A 252 18.00 3.53 -54.58
CA ALA A 252 18.26 4.60 -53.63
C ALA A 252 19.08 4.11 -52.44
N ASN A 253 19.84 5.01 -51.81
CA ASN A 253 20.84 4.77 -50.76
C ASN A 253 22.12 4.01 -51.18
N TYR A 254 22.31 3.74 -52.48
CA TYR A 254 23.52 3.16 -53.07
C TYR A 254 24.22 4.18 -53.99
N ALA A 255 25.54 4.25 -53.95
CA ALA A 255 26.31 5.22 -54.74
C ALA A 255 26.19 4.96 -56.26
N ILE A 256 25.91 6.03 -57.02
CA ILE A 256 25.93 6.05 -58.48
C ILE A 256 27.18 6.83 -58.92
N LYS A 257 28.13 6.19 -59.59
CA LYS A 257 29.25 6.87 -60.23
C LYS A 257 28.78 7.40 -61.58
N VAL A 258 29.05 8.66 -61.91
CA VAL A 258 28.70 9.28 -63.19
C VAL A 258 29.96 9.81 -63.89
N LYS A 259 29.95 9.79 -65.23
CA LYS A 259 30.99 10.39 -66.07
C LYS A 259 30.36 11.12 -67.25
N LEU A 260 30.79 12.34 -67.53
CA LEU A 260 30.36 13.10 -68.70
C LEU A 260 30.68 12.34 -70.00
N THR A 261 29.77 12.36 -70.96
CA THR A 261 29.99 11.80 -72.31
C THR A 261 30.90 12.71 -73.15
N ASP A 262 30.88 14.00 -72.86
CA ASP A 262 31.83 15.00 -73.35
C ASP A 262 32.34 15.81 -72.14
N PRO A 263 33.56 15.53 -71.63
CA PRO A 263 34.13 16.28 -70.52
C PRO A 263 34.34 17.78 -70.82
N ALA A 264 34.66 18.15 -72.06
CA ALA A 264 34.93 19.53 -72.46
C ALA A 264 33.67 20.41 -72.40
N SER A 265 32.48 19.81 -72.54
CA SER A 265 31.21 20.52 -72.38
C SER A 265 30.98 21.10 -70.97
N GLY A 266 31.57 20.48 -69.94
CA GLY A 266 31.26 20.71 -68.52
C GLY A 266 29.78 20.50 -68.13
N LYS A 267 28.96 19.88 -69.00
CA LYS A 267 27.50 19.91 -68.93
C LYS A 267 26.90 18.51 -68.97
N GLY A 268 26.41 18.09 -67.81
CA GLY A 268 25.51 16.94 -67.70
C GLY A 268 24.62 17.06 -66.47
N SER A 269 23.57 16.24 -66.41
CA SER A 269 22.71 16.12 -65.24
C SER A 269 22.18 14.70 -65.03
N LEU A 270 21.95 14.38 -63.76
CA LEU A 270 21.26 13.17 -63.30
C LEU A 270 19.99 13.61 -62.57
N SER A 271 18.83 13.22 -63.09
CA SER A 271 17.55 13.34 -62.39
C SER A 271 17.12 11.97 -61.90
N MET A 272 16.81 11.85 -60.61
CA MET A 272 16.20 10.66 -60.02
C MET A 272 14.80 10.99 -59.53
N THR A 273 13.84 10.13 -59.87
CA THR A 273 12.42 10.28 -59.53
C THR A 273 11.95 9.07 -58.73
N VAL A 274 11.43 9.29 -57.53
CA VAL A 274 10.81 8.23 -56.71
C VAL A 274 9.32 8.50 -56.49
N THR A 275 8.52 7.45 -56.36
CA THR A 275 7.14 7.58 -55.89
C THR A 275 7.16 7.83 -54.39
N GLY A 276 6.82 9.05 -53.98
CA GLY A 276 6.71 9.40 -52.57
C GLY A 276 5.36 9.01 -51.97
N ARG A 277 5.31 8.91 -50.65
CA ARG A 277 4.09 8.78 -49.86
C ARG A 277 4.07 9.85 -48.77
N SER A 278 2.86 10.28 -48.43
CA SER A 278 2.61 11.20 -47.33
C SER A 278 1.64 10.56 -46.37
N LEU A 279 2.14 10.16 -45.19
CA LEU A 279 1.29 9.75 -44.08
C LEU A 279 0.43 10.95 -43.66
N LYS A 280 -0.85 10.72 -43.37
CA LYS A 280 -1.83 11.75 -42.98
C LYS A 280 -2.57 11.32 -41.72
N ALA A 281 -2.99 12.29 -40.93
CA ALA A 281 -3.84 12.09 -39.76
C ALA A 281 -5.17 12.87 -39.95
N PRO A 282 -6.00 12.50 -40.94
CA PRO A 282 -7.25 13.20 -41.25
C PRO A 282 -8.24 13.17 -40.09
N MET A 283 -8.85 14.33 -39.80
CA MET A 283 -9.93 14.48 -38.83
C MET A 283 -11.31 14.32 -39.50
N TYR A 284 -12.22 13.66 -38.80
CA TYR A 284 -13.59 13.37 -39.25
C TYR A 284 -14.62 13.88 -38.24
N ASN A 285 -15.74 14.39 -38.76
CA ASN A 285 -16.95 14.72 -38.02
C ASN A 285 -17.99 13.62 -38.25
N ALA A 286 -18.86 13.34 -37.28
CA ALA A 286 -19.90 12.32 -37.38
C ALA A 286 -21.31 12.92 -37.28
N ASP A 287 -21.75 13.49 -38.41
CA ASP A 287 -23.12 13.89 -38.81
C ASP A 287 -23.98 14.77 -37.87
N SER A 288 -23.60 15.02 -36.61
CA SER A 288 -24.40 15.81 -35.65
C SER A 288 -23.54 16.60 -34.67
N GLY A 289 -24.06 17.74 -34.19
CA GLY A 289 -23.31 18.70 -33.36
C GLY A 289 -22.92 18.23 -31.96
N ASN A 290 -23.36 17.04 -31.53
CA ASN A 290 -23.09 16.47 -30.19
C ASN A 290 -22.17 15.23 -30.23
N SER A 291 -21.71 14.83 -31.42
CA SER A 291 -20.81 13.69 -31.62
C SER A 291 -19.34 14.13 -31.58
N GLN A 292 -18.45 13.20 -31.24
CA GLN A 292 -17.01 13.47 -31.14
C GLN A 292 -16.32 13.64 -32.49
N ASP A 293 -15.38 14.59 -32.59
CA ASP A 293 -14.34 14.55 -33.61
C ASP A 293 -13.50 13.28 -33.44
N THR A 294 -13.19 12.64 -34.57
CA THR A 294 -12.29 11.49 -34.62
C THR A 294 -11.10 11.75 -35.54
N VAL A 295 -10.03 10.99 -35.36
CA VAL A 295 -8.86 10.96 -36.23
C VAL A 295 -8.64 9.54 -36.75
N SER A 296 -8.22 9.42 -38.01
CA SER A 296 -7.72 8.16 -38.57
C SER A 296 -6.29 8.34 -39.09
N PHE A 297 -5.61 7.25 -39.42
CA PHE A 297 -4.25 7.27 -39.94
C PHE A 297 -4.21 6.57 -41.30
N VAL A 298 -3.77 7.30 -42.33
CA VAL A 298 -3.76 6.82 -43.72
C VAL A 298 -2.49 7.23 -44.45
N ALA A 299 -2.04 6.41 -45.40
CA ALA A 299 -0.99 6.76 -46.35
C ALA A 299 -1.61 7.16 -47.68
N VAL A 300 -1.41 8.40 -48.12
CA VAL A 300 -1.68 8.79 -49.52
C VAL A 300 -0.39 8.74 -50.34
N PRO A 301 -0.46 8.43 -51.65
CA PRO A 301 0.57 8.85 -52.59
C PRO A 301 0.86 10.34 -52.43
N SER A 302 2.12 10.73 -52.55
CA SER A 302 2.47 12.12 -52.84
C SER A 302 2.76 12.27 -54.33
N ASP A 303 2.95 13.51 -54.78
CA ASP A 303 3.59 13.77 -56.06
C ASP A 303 4.94 13.06 -56.15
N LYS A 304 5.35 12.74 -57.39
CA LYS A 304 6.63 12.09 -57.68
C LYS A 304 7.76 13.00 -57.22
N ILE A 305 8.62 12.50 -56.33
CA ILE A 305 9.72 13.27 -55.76
C ILE A 305 10.89 13.17 -56.74
N THR A 306 10.97 14.12 -57.66
CA THR A 306 12.12 14.30 -58.55
C THR A 306 13.18 15.17 -57.86
N LYS A 307 14.44 14.73 -57.92
CA LYS A 307 15.60 15.58 -57.64
C LYS A 307 16.60 15.48 -58.78
N THR A 308 17.16 16.61 -59.15
CA THR A 308 18.17 16.74 -60.21
C THR A 308 19.46 17.26 -59.61
N TRP A 309 20.58 16.67 -60.03
CA TRP A 309 21.92 17.19 -59.82
C TRP A 309 22.55 17.46 -61.19
N SER A 310 23.32 18.55 -61.30
CA SER A 310 23.93 19.02 -62.54
C SER A 310 25.43 19.31 -62.33
N PHE A 311 26.21 19.13 -63.38
CA PHE A 311 27.67 19.34 -63.39
C PHE A 311 28.08 20.82 -63.55
N ALA A 312 27.15 21.68 -63.97
CA ALA A 312 27.38 23.07 -64.35
C ALA A 312 27.40 24.05 -63.15
N PRO A 313 28.12 25.19 -63.25
CA PRO A 313 28.23 26.18 -62.17
C PRO A 313 26.99 27.07 -62.00
N GLU A 314 26.83 27.62 -60.79
CA GLU A 314 25.78 28.59 -60.45
C GLU A 314 26.06 30.00 -61.01
N GLN A 315 25.04 30.87 -60.98
CA GLN A 315 25.07 32.20 -61.60
C GLN A 315 25.88 33.22 -60.78
N LYS A 316 26.36 34.28 -61.46
CA LYS A 316 27.13 35.37 -60.85
C LYS A 316 26.30 36.16 -59.81
N PRO A 317 26.86 36.49 -58.63
CA PRO A 317 26.36 37.56 -57.77
C PRO A 317 26.46 38.94 -58.44
N TYR A 318 25.85 39.94 -57.79
CA TYR A 318 25.82 41.33 -58.25
C TYR A 318 27.17 42.07 -58.09
N THR A 319 27.22 43.30 -58.60
CA THR A 319 28.40 44.16 -58.71
C THR A 319 29.04 44.57 -57.37
N SER A 320 30.35 44.82 -57.44
CA SER A 320 31.25 45.20 -56.35
C SER A 320 30.89 46.48 -55.59
N SER A 321 31.11 46.46 -54.28
CA SER A 321 31.88 47.48 -53.58
C SER A 321 33.19 46.87 -53.07
N THR A 322 34.26 47.67 -52.94
CA THR A 322 35.57 47.19 -52.48
C THR A 322 35.74 47.38 -50.97
N THR A 323 35.54 46.32 -50.21
CA THR A 323 35.94 46.20 -48.79
C THR A 323 36.70 44.90 -48.56
N THR A 324 37.50 44.85 -47.49
CA THR A 324 38.19 43.65 -47.03
C THR A 324 37.18 42.50 -46.90
N SER A 325 37.54 41.28 -47.29
CA SER A 325 36.73 40.12 -46.91
C SER A 325 36.72 40.01 -45.38
N ILE A 326 35.55 40.14 -44.78
CA ILE A 326 35.36 40.01 -43.33
C ILE A 326 34.71 38.67 -43.02
N LYS A 327 35.12 38.06 -41.91
CA LYS A 327 34.51 36.87 -41.31
C LYS A 327 34.12 37.18 -39.87
N ALA A 328 33.16 36.44 -39.35
CA ALA A 328 32.68 36.60 -37.98
C ALA A 328 32.70 35.27 -37.24
N MET A 329 32.88 35.31 -35.92
CA MET A 329 32.58 34.20 -35.03
C MET A 329 32.06 34.73 -33.70
N PHE A 330 31.31 33.89 -32.97
CA PHE A 330 30.85 34.22 -31.62
C PHE A 330 31.24 33.14 -30.61
N ASP A 331 31.50 33.60 -29.38
CA ASP A 331 31.60 32.77 -28.18
C ASP A 331 30.32 32.94 -27.35
N LEU A 332 29.47 31.92 -27.35
CA LEU A 332 28.28 31.85 -26.51
C LEU A 332 28.70 31.39 -25.11
N LYS A 333 28.54 32.27 -24.12
CA LYS A 333 28.85 32.05 -22.71
C LYS A 333 27.65 31.47 -21.97
N LYS A 334 27.86 30.49 -21.11
CA LYS A 334 26.78 29.70 -20.51
C LYS A 334 27.02 29.41 -19.03
N ASN A 335 26.19 30.03 -18.20
CA ASN A 335 26.13 29.82 -16.76
C ASN A 335 24.78 29.21 -16.35
N ASP A 336 24.70 28.70 -15.13
CA ASP A 336 23.45 28.30 -14.45
C ASP A 336 23.02 29.34 -13.38
N ASP A 337 21.94 29.05 -12.67
CA ASP A 337 21.33 29.92 -11.65
C ASP A 337 22.10 30.02 -10.33
N GLU A 338 23.09 29.16 -10.09
CA GLU A 338 24.06 29.35 -9.01
C GLU A 338 25.22 30.25 -9.46
N GLY A 339 25.35 30.49 -10.77
CA GLY A 339 26.40 31.29 -11.41
C GLY A 339 27.55 30.45 -12.00
N ASP A 340 27.46 29.12 -11.90
CA ASP A 340 28.52 28.20 -12.30
C ASP A 340 28.53 27.92 -13.81
N GLN A 341 29.68 27.48 -14.32
CA GLN A 341 29.92 27.27 -15.75
C GLN A 341 29.37 25.93 -16.23
N VAL A 342 28.59 25.97 -17.32
CA VAL A 342 27.89 24.78 -17.85
C VAL A 342 28.68 24.15 -18.99
N ASP A 343 29.44 23.09 -18.70
CA ASP A 343 30.06 22.20 -19.71
C ASP A 343 29.01 21.35 -20.44
N GLN A 344 29.30 20.97 -21.69
CA GLN A 344 28.51 20.07 -22.54
C GLN A 344 27.09 20.50 -22.95
N ALA A 345 26.64 21.71 -22.58
CA ALA A 345 25.43 22.34 -23.12
C ALA A 345 25.53 22.54 -24.64
N LYS A 346 24.43 22.30 -25.35
CA LYS A 346 24.38 22.20 -26.82
C LYS A 346 23.37 23.16 -27.40
N PHE A 347 23.82 23.96 -28.36
CA PHE A 347 23.01 24.95 -29.07
C PHE A 347 22.97 24.61 -30.56
N ASP A 348 21.76 24.47 -31.11
CA ASP A 348 21.57 24.37 -32.55
C ASP A 348 21.55 25.80 -33.15
N VAL A 349 22.47 26.08 -34.06
CA VAL A 349 22.67 27.41 -34.67
C VAL A 349 22.03 27.44 -36.07
N TYR A 350 21.32 28.53 -36.37
CA TYR A 350 20.62 28.76 -37.63
C TYR A 350 20.94 30.15 -38.18
N GLU A 351 21.08 30.26 -39.51
CA GLU A 351 20.92 31.53 -40.23
C GLU A 351 19.54 32.13 -39.95
N SER A 352 19.46 33.46 -39.98
CA SER A 352 18.24 34.20 -39.70
C SER A 352 18.08 35.43 -40.60
N ASP A 353 16.89 36.02 -40.58
CA ASP A 353 16.62 37.33 -41.17
C ASP A 353 16.60 38.41 -40.07
N SER A 354 16.42 39.68 -40.45
CA SER A 354 16.31 40.80 -39.49
C SER A 354 15.06 40.74 -38.60
N ASN A 355 14.18 39.75 -38.80
CA ASN A 355 13.00 39.50 -37.96
C ASN A 355 13.23 38.32 -36.99
N TRP A 356 14.46 37.79 -36.94
CA TRP A 356 14.87 36.62 -36.15
C TRP A 356 14.14 35.32 -36.54
N SER A 357 13.73 35.20 -37.81
CA SER A 357 13.11 34.00 -38.36
C SER A 357 14.11 32.83 -38.42
N GLN A 358 13.73 31.65 -37.97
CA GLN A 358 14.59 30.46 -38.03
C GLN A 358 14.80 29.98 -39.48
N GLY A 359 16.00 30.21 -40.02
CA GLY A 359 16.39 29.84 -41.38
C GLY A 359 17.17 28.51 -41.48
N LYS A 360 18.24 28.52 -42.27
CA LYS A 360 19.07 27.33 -42.55
C LYS A 360 19.92 26.96 -41.33
N PHE A 361 19.87 25.68 -40.94
CA PHE A 361 20.72 25.11 -39.90
C PHE A 361 22.21 25.15 -40.33
N ILE A 362 23.05 25.69 -39.47
CA ILE A 362 24.50 25.75 -39.62
C ILE A 362 25.16 24.52 -38.98
N GLY A 363 24.85 24.27 -37.71
CA GLY A 363 25.49 23.21 -36.92
C GLY A 363 25.08 23.26 -35.45
N THR A 364 25.54 22.29 -34.67
CA THR A 364 25.39 22.27 -33.20
C THR A 364 26.72 22.67 -32.57
N ILE A 365 26.74 23.76 -31.81
CA ILE A 365 27.88 24.12 -30.95
C ILE A 365 27.72 23.49 -29.57
N THR A 366 28.82 23.22 -28.89
CA THR A 366 28.83 22.61 -27.54
C THR A 366 29.73 23.44 -26.63
N THR A 367 29.30 23.70 -25.39
CA THR A 367 30.13 24.40 -24.40
C THR A 367 31.26 23.52 -23.91
N ASN A 368 32.38 24.15 -23.56
CA ASN A 368 33.50 23.51 -22.87
C ASN A 368 33.38 23.67 -21.34
N LYS A 369 34.37 23.14 -20.61
CA LYS A 369 34.50 23.24 -19.14
C LYS A 369 34.42 24.66 -18.56
N ASN A 370 34.65 25.68 -19.38
CA ASN A 370 34.60 27.09 -18.98
C ASN A 370 33.24 27.74 -19.34
N GLY A 371 32.23 26.94 -19.72
CA GLY A 371 30.92 27.41 -20.12
C GLY A 371 30.86 28.06 -21.51
N VAL A 372 31.88 27.93 -22.36
CA VAL A 372 31.96 28.65 -23.64
C VAL A 372 31.78 27.73 -24.84
N ALA A 373 30.84 28.05 -25.73
CA ALA A 373 30.62 27.40 -27.03
C ALA A 373 30.96 28.34 -28.19
N ARG A 374 31.89 27.94 -29.08
CA ARG A 374 32.36 28.77 -30.20
C ARG A 374 31.70 28.36 -31.52
N SER A 375 31.31 29.34 -32.34
CA SER A 375 30.61 29.12 -33.62
C SER A 375 31.43 28.52 -34.75
N GLY A 376 32.76 28.73 -34.73
CA GLY A 376 33.57 28.68 -35.96
C GLY A 376 33.33 29.89 -36.86
N GLU A 377 34.02 29.97 -37.99
CA GLU A 377 33.89 31.10 -38.92
C GLU A 377 32.55 31.09 -39.68
N LEU A 378 31.87 32.22 -39.66
CA LEU A 378 30.61 32.52 -40.31
C LEU A 378 30.76 33.74 -41.23
N ASP A 379 29.83 33.88 -42.16
CA ASP A 379 29.67 35.10 -42.98
C ASP A 379 28.88 36.17 -42.19
N PRO A 380 29.01 37.47 -42.50
CA PRO A 380 28.24 38.52 -41.84
C PRO A 380 26.73 38.36 -42.09
N GLY A 381 25.93 38.47 -41.02
CA GLY A 381 24.48 38.30 -41.09
C GLY A 381 23.83 38.09 -39.72
N TYR A 382 22.52 37.79 -39.72
CA TYR A 382 21.79 37.45 -38.51
C TYR A 382 21.80 35.94 -38.28
N TYR A 383 21.98 35.53 -37.02
CA TYR A 383 21.95 34.14 -36.59
C TYR A 383 21.11 33.99 -35.33
N ILE A 384 20.54 32.80 -35.11
CA ILE A 384 19.96 32.43 -33.82
C ILE A 384 20.55 31.12 -33.31
N ALA A 385 20.82 31.06 -32.01
CA ALA A 385 21.21 29.84 -31.31
C ALA A 385 20.07 29.41 -30.37
N ILE A 386 19.63 28.16 -30.47
CA ILE A 386 18.54 27.61 -29.65
C ILE A 386 19.08 26.47 -28.80
N GLU A 387 18.86 26.50 -27.49
CA GLU A 387 19.33 25.43 -26.62
C GLU A 387 18.60 24.11 -26.90
N ARG A 388 19.39 23.04 -26.98
CA ARG A 388 18.95 21.69 -27.33
C ARG A 388 19.00 20.74 -26.13
N SER A 389 20.00 20.92 -25.28
CA SER A 389 20.30 20.15 -24.07
C SER A 389 21.33 20.93 -23.26
N THR A 390 21.21 20.87 -21.94
CA THR A 390 22.07 21.54 -20.97
C THR A 390 23.29 20.69 -20.56
N GLY A 391 23.24 19.37 -20.79
CA GLY A 391 24.33 18.44 -20.46
C GLY A 391 24.55 18.18 -18.96
N LYS A 392 23.63 18.67 -18.11
CA LYS A 392 23.64 18.63 -16.65
C LYS A 392 22.19 18.67 -16.13
N ASN A 393 22.01 18.56 -14.81
CA ASN A 393 20.73 18.69 -14.11
C ASN A 393 20.10 20.11 -14.12
N LEU A 394 19.86 20.67 -15.31
CA LEU A 394 19.37 22.02 -15.56
C LEU A 394 18.13 21.99 -16.48
N ASP A 395 17.18 22.90 -16.27
CA ASP A 395 15.99 23.05 -17.12
C ASP A 395 16.32 23.80 -18.43
N ILE A 396 16.16 23.12 -19.58
CA ILE A 396 16.52 23.62 -20.91
C ILE A 396 15.67 24.84 -21.32
N ASP A 397 16.31 25.98 -21.60
CA ASP A 397 15.64 27.19 -22.11
C ASP A 397 15.74 27.28 -23.63
N LYS A 398 14.58 27.20 -24.29
CA LYS A 398 14.48 27.21 -25.77
C LYS A 398 14.18 28.59 -26.36
N THR A 399 14.28 29.63 -25.54
CA THR A 399 14.34 31.02 -25.99
C THR A 399 15.50 31.19 -26.98
N PRO A 400 15.26 31.66 -28.23
CA PRO A 400 16.35 31.87 -29.18
C PRO A 400 17.29 33.00 -28.72
N VAL A 401 18.59 32.70 -28.64
CA VAL A 401 19.63 33.72 -28.48
C VAL A 401 19.81 34.41 -29.83
N HIS A 402 19.53 35.71 -29.88
CA HIS A 402 19.66 36.54 -31.08
C HIS A 402 21.12 37.00 -31.24
N ILE A 403 21.73 36.70 -32.39
CA ILE A 403 23.15 36.93 -32.66
C ILE A 403 23.27 37.80 -33.91
N ASP A 404 23.64 39.06 -33.73
CA ASP A 404 23.88 40.01 -34.83
C ASP A 404 25.37 39.98 -35.23
N LEU A 405 25.68 39.38 -36.37
CA LEU A 405 27.00 39.43 -37.00
C LEU A 405 27.00 40.35 -38.23
N THR A 406 26.16 41.39 -38.26
CA THR A 406 26.23 42.39 -39.33
C THR A 406 27.50 43.24 -39.21
N GLU A 407 28.03 43.72 -40.33
CA GLU A 407 29.24 44.54 -40.37
C GLU A 407 29.15 45.81 -39.50
N ALA A 408 27.94 46.34 -39.29
CA ALA A 408 27.69 47.46 -38.38
C ALA A 408 27.93 47.06 -36.91
N ASN A 409 27.25 46.01 -36.43
CA ASN A 409 27.39 45.56 -35.04
C ASN A 409 28.82 45.06 -34.73
N LEU A 410 29.44 44.34 -35.67
CA LEU A 410 30.79 43.79 -35.48
C LEU A 410 31.86 44.89 -35.31
N LYS A 411 31.73 46.03 -36.00
CA LYS A 411 32.68 47.16 -35.88
C LYS A 411 32.57 47.93 -34.58
N GLU A 412 31.44 47.82 -33.88
CA GLU A 412 31.21 48.48 -32.59
C GLU A 412 31.49 47.52 -31.40
N ASN A 413 31.06 46.26 -31.51
CA ASN A 413 30.94 45.35 -30.37
C ASN A 413 31.82 44.08 -30.44
N ALA A 414 32.53 43.81 -31.55
CA ALA A 414 33.36 42.61 -31.70
C ALA A 414 34.87 42.92 -31.79
N LYS A 415 35.70 41.99 -31.28
CA LYS A 415 37.17 42.10 -31.30
C LYS A 415 37.70 41.65 -32.66
N VAL A 416 38.43 42.50 -33.38
CA VAL A 416 39.01 42.13 -34.69
C VAL A 416 40.36 41.43 -34.54
N THR A 417 40.57 40.38 -35.32
CA THR A 417 41.86 39.70 -35.52
C THR A 417 42.19 39.69 -37.01
N HIS A 418 43.36 40.19 -37.39
CA HIS A 418 43.82 40.16 -38.79
C HIS A 418 44.42 38.79 -39.09
N VAL A 419 43.71 37.98 -39.87
CA VAL A 419 44.11 36.61 -40.23
C VAL A 419 44.60 36.59 -41.68
N LYS A 420 45.40 35.58 -42.05
CA LYS A 420 45.74 35.30 -43.45
C LYS A 420 45.22 33.92 -43.84
N THR A 421 44.65 33.81 -45.03
CA THR A 421 44.28 32.53 -45.63
C THR A 421 45.53 31.67 -45.91
N PRO A 422 45.40 30.35 -46.15
CA PRO A 422 46.54 29.50 -46.52
C PRO A 422 47.27 29.93 -47.80
N ASP A 423 46.60 30.65 -48.69
CA ASP A 423 47.17 31.30 -49.88
C ASP A 423 47.60 32.77 -49.66
N GLY A 424 47.73 33.18 -48.40
CA GLY A 424 48.38 34.41 -47.97
C GLY A 424 47.53 35.69 -47.97
N LYS A 425 46.25 35.63 -48.37
CA LYS A 425 45.38 36.81 -48.44
C LYS A 425 44.92 37.25 -47.04
N PRO A 426 45.04 38.54 -46.68
CA PRO A 426 44.55 39.03 -45.40
C PRO A 426 43.02 39.10 -45.38
N TYR A 427 42.42 38.75 -44.25
CA TYR A 427 40.99 38.91 -43.97
C TYR A 427 40.79 39.26 -42.49
N ASP A 428 39.75 40.04 -42.19
CA ASP A 428 39.46 40.45 -40.81
C ASP A 428 38.46 39.49 -40.19
N LEU A 429 38.86 38.83 -39.10
CA LEU A 429 38.00 37.96 -38.31
C LEU A 429 37.51 38.70 -37.06
N TYR A 430 36.22 39.00 -37.02
CA TYR A 430 35.57 39.65 -35.88
C TYR A 430 35.04 38.60 -34.90
N HIS A 431 35.32 38.78 -33.61
CA HIS A 431 34.95 37.86 -32.54
C HIS A 431 34.02 38.53 -31.53
N LEU A 432 32.75 38.13 -31.53
CA LEU A 432 31.69 38.65 -30.66
C LEU A 432 31.53 37.76 -29.42
N ASP A 433 31.49 38.37 -28.23
CA ASP A 433 31.04 37.68 -27.01
C ASP A 433 29.50 37.77 -26.95
N VAL A 434 28.81 36.65 -26.70
CA VAL A 434 27.34 36.59 -26.57
C VAL A 434 26.97 35.81 -25.31
N ASP A 435 26.06 36.35 -24.49
CA ASP A 435 25.54 35.63 -23.34
C ASP A 435 24.36 34.72 -23.75
N GLY A 436 24.44 33.43 -23.39
CA GLY A 436 23.36 32.47 -23.53
C GLY A 436 22.31 32.60 -22.42
N PRO A 437 21.22 31.82 -22.47
CA PRO A 437 20.22 31.79 -21.40
C PRO A 437 20.86 31.29 -20.10
N ILE A 438 20.35 31.74 -18.96
CA ILE A 438 20.66 31.13 -17.65
C ILE A 438 19.62 30.04 -17.41
N ASN A 439 20.06 28.79 -17.17
CA ASN A 439 19.13 27.73 -16.78
C ASN A 439 19.04 27.68 -15.26
N ASN A 440 17.85 27.37 -14.75
CA ASN A 440 17.72 26.92 -13.37
C ASN A 440 18.15 25.46 -13.25
N HIS A 441 18.84 25.10 -12.18
CA HIS A 441 18.91 23.71 -11.74
C HIS A 441 17.51 23.16 -11.46
N LYS A 442 17.26 21.90 -11.83
CA LYS A 442 15.95 21.29 -11.58
C LYS A 442 15.72 21.18 -10.08
N LYS A 443 14.51 21.54 -9.61
CA LYS A 443 14.19 21.47 -8.17
C LYS A 443 14.39 20.05 -7.62
N PRO A 444 14.82 19.91 -6.35
CA PRO A 444 15.05 18.61 -5.74
C PRO A 444 13.76 17.79 -5.74
N LYS A 445 13.91 16.47 -5.69
CA LYS A 445 12.79 15.55 -5.49
C LYS A 445 13.09 14.64 -4.32
N ILE A 446 12.03 14.34 -3.61
CA ILE A 446 11.96 13.39 -2.51
C ILE A 446 10.81 12.43 -2.85
N THR A 447 11.00 11.14 -2.54
CA THR A 447 9.94 10.12 -2.55
C THR A 447 10.19 9.18 -1.39
N SER A 448 9.13 8.77 -0.70
CA SER A 448 9.24 8.12 0.61
C SER A 448 8.55 6.76 0.69
N LYS A 449 8.84 6.01 1.77
CA LYS A 449 8.04 4.87 2.20
C LYS A 449 8.16 4.68 3.73
N LEU A 450 7.04 4.77 4.43
CA LEU A 450 6.95 4.50 5.87
C LEU A 450 6.70 3.02 6.12
N THR A 451 7.35 2.48 7.15
CA THR A 451 7.16 1.10 7.62
C THR A 451 7.23 1.00 9.14
N ASN A 452 6.73 -0.10 9.70
CA ASN A 452 7.07 -0.53 11.05
C ASN A 452 8.52 -1.05 11.08
N LEU A 453 9.37 -0.52 11.98
CA LEU A 453 10.79 -0.92 12.08
C LEU A 453 10.96 -2.40 12.46
N GLU A 454 9.97 -3.02 13.11
CA GLU A 454 10.05 -4.39 13.61
C GLU A 454 10.05 -5.45 12.49
N ASP A 455 9.32 -5.20 11.40
CA ASP A 455 9.10 -6.18 10.31
C ASP A 455 9.06 -5.59 8.89
N ASN A 456 9.24 -4.26 8.74
CA ASN A 456 9.19 -3.52 7.47
C ASN A 456 7.82 -3.58 6.76
N THR A 457 6.75 -3.98 7.46
CA THR A 457 5.37 -3.93 6.97
C THR A 457 4.78 -2.53 7.15
N GLN A 458 3.53 -2.35 6.72
CA GLN A 458 2.76 -1.13 6.93
C GLN A 458 1.69 -1.30 8.02
N PHE A 459 1.94 -2.19 8.99
CA PHE A 459 1.04 -2.49 10.10
C PHE A 459 1.78 -2.39 11.44
N ALA A 460 1.10 -1.85 12.45
CA ALA A 460 1.61 -1.72 13.82
C ALA A 460 0.53 -2.06 14.85
N GLN A 461 0.97 -2.47 16.05
CA GLN A 461 0.09 -2.69 17.20
C GLN A 461 0.04 -1.43 18.08
N PRO A 462 -1.15 -0.96 18.51
CA PRO A 462 -1.29 0.18 19.42
C PRO A 462 -0.98 -0.24 20.88
N ILE A 463 0.24 -0.66 21.16
CA ILE A 463 0.66 -1.00 22.52
C ILE A 463 0.75 0.24 23.42
N HIS A 464 0.45 0.06 24.70
CA HIS A 464 0.76 1.00 25.79
C HIS A 464 2.28 1.03 26.05
N GLY A 465 3.03 1.49 25.05
CA GLY A 465 4.49 1.38 24.99
C GLY A 465 5.08 1.83 23.66
N PRO A 466 6.41 1.76 23.52
CA PRO A 466 7.12 2.39 22.42
C PRO A 466 7.02 1.60 21.11
N VAL A 467 6.66 2.31 20.03
CA VAL A 467 6.69 1.81 18.65
C VAL A 467 7.65 2.68 17.84
N ALA A 468 8.48 2.04 17.00
CA ALA A 468 9.35 2.74 16.08
C ALA A 468 8.91 2.48 14.64
N LEU A 469 8.70 3.55 13.89
CA LEU A 469 8.48 3.49 12.44
C LEU A 469 9.78 3.90 11.74
N ASN A 470 10.06 3.28 10.59
CA ASN A 470 11.21 3.58 9.76
C ASN A 470 10.73 4.20 8.44
N GLU A 471 11.11 5.45 8.23
CA GLU A 471 10.80 6.24 7.05
C GLU A 471 12.00 6.16 6.08
N HIS A 472 11.79 5.51 4.93
CA HIS A 472 12.78 5.34 3.89
C HIS A 472 12.67 6.48 2.88
N LEU A 473 13.74 7.25 2.68
CA LEU A 473 13.73 8.43 1.83
C LEU A 473 14.69 8.27 0.65
N TYR A 474 14.21 8.57 -0.54
CA TYR A 474 14.97 8.56 -1.78
C TYR A 474 14.97 9.96 -2.40
N PHE A 475 16.14 10.45 -2.78
CA PHE A 475 16.35 11.80 -3.29
C PHE A 475 16.92 11.77 -4.71
N SER A 476 16.47 12.69 -5.55
CA SER A 476 17.03 12.94 -6.88
C SER A 476 17.03 14.44 -7.18
N HIS A 477 17.73 14.85 -8.24
CA HIS A 477 17.99 16.25 -8.55
C HIS A 477 18.73 17.03 -7.44
N LEU A 478 19.55 16.39 -6.59
CA LEU A 478 20.38 17.14 -5.62
C LEU A 478 21.50 17.91 -6.34
N VAL A 479 21.89 19.06 -5.78
CA VAL A 479 22.74 20.08 -6.43
C VAL A 479 23.96 20.38 -5.56
N GLY A 480 25.14 20.19 -6.12
CA GLY A 480 26.42 20.52 -5.49
C GLY A 480 26.90 19.51 -4.43
N THR A 481 28.17 19.61 -4.04
CA THR A 481 28.80 18.77 -3.01
C THR A 481 28.63 19.40 -1.62
N VAL A 482 27.38 19.60 -1.20
CA VAL A 482 27.00 20.32 0.03
C VAL A 482 26.15 19.45 0.95
N THR A 483 25.84 19.95 2.15
CA THR A 483 24.95 19.26 3.09
C THR A 483 23.48 19.58 2.85
N TYR A 484 22.64 18.58 3.13
CA TYR A 484 21.19 18.69 3.14
C TYR A 484 20.66 18.28 4.52
N ASN A 485 19.76 19.08 5.06
CA ASN A 485 18.98 18.74 6.24
C ASN A 485 17.72 17.99 5.79
N VAL A 486 17.51 16.81 6.36
CA VAL A 486 16.36 15.95 6.10
C VAL A 486 15.53 15.87 7.38
N ARG A 487 14.21 15.96 7.25
CA ARG A 487 13.25 15.86 8.35
C ARG A 487 12.08 14.99 7.91
N ALA A 488 11.52 14.22 8.84
CA ALA A 488 10.25 13.53 8.66
C ALA A 488 9.41 13.69 9.92
N TRP A 489 8.08 13.67 9.79
CA TRP A 489 7.15 13.70 10.91
C TRP A 489 5.85 12.96 10.61
N LEU A 490 5.21 12.47 11.67
CA LEU A 490 3.95 11.73 11.53
C LEU A 490 2.73 12.66 11.54
N MET A 491 1.78 12.36 10.67
CA MET A 491 0.48 13.00 10.51
C MET A 491 -0.62 11.96 10.69
N ASP A 492 -1.67 12.30 11.43
CA ASP A 492 -2.89 11.51 11.52
C ASP A 492 -3.75 11.75 10.26
N LYS A 493 -4.11 10.67 9.56
CA LYS A 493 -4.79 10.74 8.26
C LYS A 493 -6.24 11.20 8.33
N THR A 494 -6.89 10.96 9.47
CA THR A 494 -8.33 11.22 9.66
C THR A 494 -8.58 12.70 10.00
N THR A 495 -7.66 13.31 10.73
CA THR A 495 -7.72 14.70 11.21
C THR A 495 -6.86 15.66 10.38
N GLY A 496 -5.88 15.14 9.64
CA GLY A 496 -4.88 15.93 8.93
C GLY A 496 -3.93 16.71 9.85
N GLN A 497 -3.83 16.32 11.14
CA GLN A 497 -2.99 16.99 12.14
C GLN A 497 -1.69 16.20 12.42
N PRO A 498 -0.62 16.86 12.87
CA PRO A 498 0.58 16.15 13.35
C PRO A 498 0.26 15.23 14.53
N VAL A 499 0.84 14.03 14.54
CA VAL A 499 0.71 13.11 15.68
C VAL A 499 1.49 13.68 16.87
N THR A 500 0.79 13.93 17.97
CA THR A 500 1.38 14.40 19.23
C THR A 500 1.13 13.42 20.36
N ILE A 501 2.20 12.87 20.95
CA ILE A 501 2.12 12.04 22.16
C ILE A 501 2.73 12.83 23.32
N ASN A 502 2.07 12.87 24.48
CA ASN A 502 2.48 13.66 25.65
C ASN A 502 2.75 15.16 25.32
N GLY A 503 2.02 15.71 24.35
CA GLY A 503 2.19 17.09 23.86
C GLY A 503 3.39 17.31 22.92
N GLN A 504 4.18 16.27 22.62
CA GLN A 504 5.33 16.34 21.69
C GLN A 504 4.96 15.75 20.33
N LYS A 505 5.25 16.50 19.25
CA LYS A 505 5.11 16.05 17.86
C LYS A 505 6.09 14.91 17.58
N ILE A 506 5.65 13.81 16.97
CA ILE A 506 6.52 12.71 16.57
C ILE A 506 7.25 13.07 15.27
N GLU A 507 8.52 13.45 15.39
CA GLU A 507 9.38 13.81 14.26
C GLU A 507 10.85 13.40 14.46
N ALA A 508 11.59 13.31 13.36
CA ALA A 508 12.99 12.94 13.30
C ALA A 508 13.71 13.81 12.25
N SER A 509 15.01 14.04 12.44
CA SER A 509 15.83 14.80 11.50
C SER A 509 17.29 14.34 11.48
N LYS A 510 17.97 14.64 10.37
CA LYS A 510 19.34 14.18 10.06
C LYS A 510 19.95 15.04 8.97
N THR A 511 21.22 15.42 9.12
CA THR A 511 21.98 16.04 8.03
C THR A 511 22.69 14.95 7.21
N ILE A 512 22.60 15.03 5.89
CA ILE A 512 23.33 14.17 4.95
C ILE A 512 24.28 15.02 4.07
N GLY A 513 25.35 14.41 3.57
CA GLY A 513 26.28 15.04 2.64
C GLY A 513 26.07 14.53 1.21
N SER A 514 25.82 15.44 0.27
CA SER A 514 25.62 15.12 -1.15
C SER A 514 26.86 14.45 -1.75
N ARG A 515 26.71 13.28 -2.38
CA ARG A 515 27.85 12.55 -2.98
C ARG A 515 28.31 13.21 -4.26
N ASN A 516 29.62 13.46 -4.39
CA ASN A 516 30.24 14.02 -5.58
C ASN A 516 30.40 12.98 -6.72
N ASN A 517 29.29 12.39 -7.17
CA ASN A 517 29.27 11.38 -8.23
C ASN A 517 28.04 11.56 -9.15
N ASP A 518 27.77 12.80 -9.54
CA ASP A 518 26.85 13.12 -10.63
C ASP A 518 27.42 12.60 -11.95
N THR A 519 26.71 11.69 -12.61
CA THR A 519 27.12 11.07 -13.88
C THR A 519 25.99 11.03 -14.91
N ASN A 520 24.89 11.74 -14.62
CA ASN A 520 23.58 11.48 -15.19
C ASN A 520 22.78 12.80 -15.32
N ASP A 521 21.94 12.92 -16.35
CA ASP A 521 21.33 14.20 -16.76
C ASP A 521 20.28 14.73 -15.74
N ASP A 522 20.00 13.98 -14.68
CA ASP A 522 19.07 14.20 -13.57
C ASP A 522 19.73 14.46 -12.20
N GLY A 523 21.06 14.56 -12.14
CA GLY A 523 21.79 15.07 -10.98
C GLY A 523 22.03 14.06 -9.88
N ILE A 524 22.46 14.55 -8.71
CA ILE A 524 22.89 13.68 -7.61
C ILE A 524 21.68 12.97 -6.99
N GLU A 525 21.76 11.64 -6.94
CA GLU A 525 20.84 10.75 -6.22
C GLU A 525 21.45 10.31 -4.89
N ASP A 526 20.63 10.23 -3.83
CA ASP A 526 21.00 9.58 -2.57
C ASP A 526 19.76 9.03 -1.85
N GLN A 527 19.95 8.28 -0.77
CA GLN A 527 18.91 7.69 0.05
C GLN A 527 19.27 7.73 1.54
N THR A 528 18.27 7.82 2.41
CA THR A 528 18.49 7.77 3.86
C THR A 528 17.25 7.33 4.62
N ASP A 529 17.46 6.63 5.73
CA ASP A 529 16.39 6.28 6.65
C ASP A 529 16.33 7.24 7.85
N LEU A 530 15.10 7.50 8.33
CA LEU A 530 14.78 8.19 9.58
C LEU A 530 13.90 7.30 10.47
N GLN A 531 14.24 7.19 11.77
CA GLN A 531 13.45 6.44 12.75
C GLN A 531 12.55 7.37 13.56
N LEU A 532 11.24 7.23 13.36
CA LEU A 532 10.18 7.99 14.03
C LEU A 532 9.71 7.20 15.25
N LYS A 533 10.06 7.69 16.45
CA LYS A 533 9.86 6.98 17.72
C LYS A 533 8.63 7.51 18.44
N ILE A 534 7.59 6.68 18.49
CA ILE A 534 6.34 6.90 19.21
C ILE A 534 6.55 6.31 20.62
N PRO A 535 6.49 7.10 21.72
CA PRO A 535 6.82 6.60 23.07
C PRO A 535 5.69 5.78 23.71
N ASP A 536 4.43 6.06 23.34
CA ASP A 536 3.24 5.27 23.66
C ASP A 536 2.33 5.28 22.43
N ALA A 537 2.00 4.11 21.88
CA ALA A 537 1.19 3.96 20.66
C ALA A 537 -0.30 3.66 20.93
N SER A 538 -0.73 3.50 22.18
CA SER A 538 -2.09 3.09 22.54
C SER A 538 -3.18 4.03 22.02
N SER A 539 -2.88 5.34 22.01
CA SER A 539 -3.76 6.38 21.48
C SER A 539 -3.99 6.33 19.96
N LEU A 540 -3.26 5.47 19.23
CA LEU A 540 -3.34 5.33 17.77
C LEU A 540 -4.23 4.15 17.33
N ALA A 541 -4.94 3.47 18.24
CA ALA A 541 -5.69 2.24 17.96
C ALA A 541 -6.80 2.41 16.89
N GLY A 542 -6.57 1.85 15.70
CA GLY A 542 -7.42 1.96 14.51
C GLY A 542 -7.12 3.15 13.60
N HIS A 543 -6.00 3.86 13.80
CA HIS A 543 -5.63 5.04 13.01
C HIS A 543 -4.67 4.68 11.87
N ASP A 544 -4.94 5.24 10.69
CA ASP A 544 -3.93 5.36 9.63
C ASP A 544 -3.02 6.57 9.94
N ILE A 545 -1.72 6.33 10.02
CA ILE A 545 -0.70 7.35 10.30
C ILE A 545 0.22 7.47 9.07
N VAL A 546 0.49 8.70 8.62
CA VAL A 546 1.24 8.99 7.40
C VAL A 546 2.51 9.76 7.73
N ALA A 547 3.65 9.44 7.11
CA ALA A 547 4.84 10.29 7.19
C ALA A 547 4.74 11.46 6.19
N TYR A 548 5.11 12.66 6.65
CA TYR A 548 5.42 13.82 5.81
C TYR A 548 6.92 14.07 5.92
N SER A 549 7.57 14.36 4.78
CA SER A 549 9.01 14.35 4.68
C SER A 549 9.56 15.54 3.88
N GLU A 550 10.69 16.09 4.34
CA GLU A 550 11.31 17.33 3.88
C GLU A 550 12.81 17.12 3.64
N ILE A 551 13.34 17.68 2.56
CA ILE A 551 14.78 17.81 2.32
C ILE A 551 15.11 19.25 1.90
N ALA A 552 16.00 19.91 2.64
CA ALA A 552 16.41 21.30 2.44
C ALA A 552 17.94 21.45 2.46
N ARG A 553 18.53 22.13 1.47
CA ARG A 553 19.98 22.37 1.41
C ARG A 553 20.41 23.34 2.50
N SER A 554 21.49 23.03 3.22
CA SER A 554 21.83 23.73 4.47
C SER A 554 22.29 25.18 4.29
N ASP A 555 22.80 25.55 3.12
CA ASP A 555 23.32 26.89 2.78
C ASP A 555 22.27 27.81 2.12
N LYS A 556 21.32 27.23 1.38
CA LYS A 556 20.30 27.94 0.59
C LYS A 556 18.92 27.23 0.66
N PRO A 557 18.32 27.06 1.85
CA PRO A 557 17.07 26.31 2.00
C PRO A 557 15.92 26.90 1.15
N ASP A 558 15.79 28.23 1.11
CA ASP A 558 14.72 28.94 0.36
C ASP A 558 14.71 28.62 -1.14
N HIS A 559 15.85 28.22 -1.71
CA HIS A 559 15.96 27.83 -3.13
C HIS A 559 15.99 26.32 -3.32
N TRP A 560 16.54 25.56 -2.37
CA TRP A 560 16.82 24.13 -2.50
C TRP A 560 16.10 23.27 -1.45
N THR A 561 14.78 23.46 -1.32
CA THR A 561 13.88 22.62 -0.52
C THR A 561 12.91 21.83 -1.40
N ALA A 562 12.61 20.60 -1.00
CA ALA A 562 11.53 19.78 -1.53
C ALA A 562 10.79 19.04 -0.41
N LEU A 563 9.49 18.81 -0.65
CA LEU A 563 8.53 18.27 0.31
C LEU A 563 7.78 17.09 -0.32
N HIS A 564 7.52 16.06 0.47
CA HIS A 564 6.55 15.00 0.20
C HIS A 564 5.51 15.02 1.32
N GLU A 565 4.28 15.41 0.97
CA GLU A 565 3.20 15.77 1.92
C GLU A 565 1.82 15.35 1.38
N ASP A 566 1.67 14.10 0.90
CA ASP A 566 0.35 13.57 0.51
C ASP A 566 -0.22 12.65 1.61
N ILE A 567 -1.18 13.18 2.36
CA ILE A 567 -1.97 12.44 3.37
C ILE A 567 -2.67 11.18 2.82
N ASN A 568 -2.70 10.98 1.49
CA ASN A 568 -3.27 9.82 0.82
C ASN A 568 -2.22 8.83 0.28
N ASP A 569 -0.91 9.09 0.41
CA ASP A 569 0.10 8.15 -0.09
C ASP A 569 0.05 6.84 0.69
N LYS A 570 -0.17 5.76 -0.06
CA LYS A 570 -0.26 4.41 0.47
C LYS A 570 1.09 3.82 0.82
N GLN A 571 2.20 4.41 0.34
CA GLN A 571 3.56 3.99 0.70
C GLN A 571 4.04 4.66 1.99
N GLU A 572 3.48 5.82 2.35
CA GLU A 572 3.76 6.53 3.61
C GLU A 572 2.74 6.24 4.71
N THR A 573 1.63 5.57 4.41
CA THR A 573 0.67 5.13 5.44
C THR A 573 1.18 3.89 6.17
N VAL A 574 1.21 3.92 7.51
CA VAL A 574 1.20 2.75 8.40
C VAL A 574 -0.16 2.70 9.12
N HIS A 575 -0.81 1.53 9.11
CA HIS A 575 -2.06 1.30 9.81
C HIS A 575 -1.80 0.72 11.22
N PHE A 576 -2.27 1.42 12.24
CA PHE A 576 -2.36 0.86 13.59
C PHE A 576 -3.68 0.12 13.73
N SER A 577 -3.61 -1.19 14.00
CA SER A 577 -4.80 -2.03 14.20
C SER A 577 -5.66 -1.56 15.38
N LYS A 578 -6.88 -2.10 15.52
CA LYS A 578 -7.73 -1.90 16.70
C LYS A 578 -8.07 -3.22 17.40
N PRO A 579 -7.10 -3.83 18.11
CA PRO A 579 -7.34 -5.08 18.81
C PRO A 579 -8.47 -4.99 19.82
N SER A 580 -9.21 -6.08 19.93
CA SER A 580 -10.21 -6.28 20.97
C SER A 580 -10.30 -7.75 21.33
N ILE A 581 -10.69 -8.03 22.57
CA ILE A 581 -10.98 -9.38 23.05
C ILE A 581 -12.42 -9.46 23.56
N HIS A 582 -13.03 -10.62 23.41
CA HIS A 582 -14.25 -11.03 24.09
C HIS A 582 -14.01 -12.41 24.69
N THR A 583 -14.52 -12.67 25.87
CA THR A 583 -14.03 -13.76 26.71
C THR A 583 -15.22 -14.50 27.37
N ASN A 584 -15.04 -15.80 27.65
CA ASN A 584 -16.08 -16.63 28.24
C ASN A 584 -15.46 -17.74 29.11
N ALA A 585 -15.63 -17.62 30.43
CA ALA A 585 -15.17 -18.61 31.40
C ALA A 585 -16.24 -19.66 31.76
N VAL A 586 -15.82 -20.91 31.88
CA VAL A 586 -16.66 -22.06 32.25
C VAL A 586 -15.90 -23.01 33.18
N ASN A 587 -16.63 -23.73 34.04
CA ASN A 587 -16.07 -24.81 34.83
C ASN A 587 -15.66 -25.97 33.89
N ALA A 588 -14.42 -26.43 34.00
CA ALA A 588 -13.82 -27.38 33.07
C ALA A 588 -14.44 -28.78 33.07
N GLU A 589 -15.15 -29.15 34.14
CA GLU A 589 -15.71 -30.50 34.36
C GLU A 589 -17.20 -30.60 33.96
N THR A 590 -17.92 -29.47 33.97
CA THR A 590 -19.34 -29.36 33.62
C THR A 590 -19.58 -28.63 32.29
N ASN A 591 -18.59 -27.87 31.80
CA ASN A 591 -18.73 -26.85 30.76
C ASN A 591 -19.83 -25.79 31.07
N GLY A 592 -20.11 -25.56 32.36
CA GLY A 592 -21.18 -24.68 32.85
C GLY A 592 -20.68 -23.48 33.65
N LYS A 593 -21.63 -22.65 34.11
CA LYS A 593 -21.40 -21.45 34.92
C LYS A 593 -21.48 -21.70 36.45
N LYS A 594 -21.37 -22.95 36.90
CA LYS A 594 -21.30 -23.31 38.32
C LYS A 594 -20.00 -24.02 38.66
N LEU A 595 -19.42 -23.63 39.80
CA LEU A 595 -18.26 -24.25 40.45
C LEU A 595 -18.74 -25.02 41.68
N GLN A 596 -18.07 -26.11 42.03
CA GLN A 596 -18.31 -26.83 43.28
C GLN A 596 -17.31 -26.36 44.34
N PRO A 597 -17.70 -26.15 45.62
CA PRO A 597 -16.76 -25.71 46.66
C PRO A 597 -15.83 -26.85 47.11
N THR A 598 -14.86 -27.21 46.27
CA THR A 598 -13.84 -28.24 46.48
C THR A 598 -12.43 -27.66 46.43
N ASP A 599 -11.46 -28.44 46.91
CA ASP A 599 -10.02 -28.15 46.99
C ASP A 599 -9.30 -28.09 45.62
N GLY A 600 -10.04 -28.11 44.50
CA GLY A 600 -9.42 -28.23 43.18
C GLY A 600 -10.35 -28.05 41.98
N GLU A 601 -11.19 -27.02 41.99
CA GLU A 601 -11.93 -26.62 40.79
C GLU A 601 -11.00 -26.08 39.70
N THR A 602 -11.39 -26.26 38.43
CA THR A 602 -10.68 -25.68 37.28
C THR A 602 -11.64 -24.83 36.45
N ILE A 603 -11.26 -23.58 36.20
CA ILE A 603 -11.90 -22.71 35.21
C ILE A 603 -11.13 -22.81 33.90
N ASN A 604 -11.86 -22.95 32.79
CA ASN A 604 -11.37 -22.67 31.44
C ASN A 604 -11.97 -21.35 30.96
N ASP A 605 -11.15 -20.37 30.60
CA ASP A 605 -11.59 -19.17 29.90
C ASP A 605 -11.18 -19.22 28.43
N THR A 606 -12.10 -18.93 27.52
CA THR A 606 -11.85 -18.83 26.08
C THR A 606 -11.88 -17.37 25.64
N VAL A 607 -10.75 -16.88 25.16
CA VAL A 607 -10.56 -15.52 24.64
C VAL A 607 -10.66 -15.52 23.12
N THR A 608 -11.75 -14.99 22.58
CA THR A 608 -11.91 -14.65 21.16
C THR A 608 -11.26 -13.28 20.92
N TYR A 609 -10.19 -13.23 20.11
CA TYR A 609 -9.45 -12.01 19.77
C TYR A 609 -9.74 -11.52 18.35
N LYS A 610 -9.49 -10.22 18.12
CA LYS A 610 -9.60 -9.55 16.82
C LYS A 610 -8.41 -8.62 16.54
N GLU A 611 -8.17 -8.39 15.25
CA GLU A 611 -7.17 -7.46 14.71
C GLU A 611 -5.73 -7.61 15.25
N LEU A 612 -5.34 -8.85 15.57
CA LEU A 612 -3.94 -9.20 15.80
C LEU A 612 -3.19 -9.29 14.46
N ILE A 613 -1.84 -9.24 14.49
CA ILE A 613 -1.01 -9.42 13.30
C ILE A 613 -0.64 -10.91 13.19
N PRO A 614 -0.98 -11.59 12.08
CA PRO A 614 -0.59 -12.99 11.86
C PRO A 614 0.92 -13.24 11.99
N GLY A 615 1.28 -14.37 12.59
CA GLY A 615 2.67 -14.78 12.84
C GLY A 615 3.32 -14.12 14.06
N LYS A 616 2.66 -13.17 14.74
CA LYS A 616 3.16 -12.54 15.97
C LYS A 616 2.78 -13.34 17.22
N THR A 617 3.64 -13.26 18.23
CA THR A 617 3.44 -13.92 19.54
C THR A 617 2.93 -12.92 20.57
N TYR A 618 1.91 -13.33 21.31
CA TYR A 618 1.21 -12.57 22.33
C TYR A 618 1.21 -13.32 23.67
N THR A 619 1.07 -12.57 24.75
CA THR A 619 0.94 -13.12 26.11
C THR A 619 -0.42 -12.73 26.67
N LEU A 620 -1.33 -13.70 26.78
CA LEU A 620 -2.56 -13.55 27.54
C LEU A 620 -2.24 -13.76 29.03
N LYS A 621 -2.69 -12.84 29.88
CA LYS A 621 -2.73 -12.99 31.34
C LYS A 621 -4.17 -12.89 31.80
N GLY A 622 -4.56 -13.66 32.81
CA GLY A 622 -5.89 -13.58 33.40
C GLY A 622 -5.87 -13.74 34.91
N ILE A 623 -6.84 -13.17 35.60
CA ILE A 623 -6.96 -13.20 37.07
C ILE A 623 -8.42 -13.39 37.47
N VAL A 624 -8.67 -14.30 38.41
CA VAL A 624 -10.01 -14.54 38.94
C VAL A 624 -10.30 -13.55 40.06
N MET A 625 -11.41 -12.83 39.94
CA MET A 625 -11.90 -11.82 40.87
C MET A 625 -13.15 -12.32 41.59
N ASP A 626 -13.27 -11.98 42.87
CA ASP A 626 -14.42 -12.18 43.72
C ASP A 626 -15.34 -10.95 43.57
N LYS A 627 -16.59 -11.16 43.11
CA LYS A 627 -17.51 -10.06 42.79
C LYS A 627 -18.02 -9.34 44.04
N GLU A 628 -18.29 -10.09 45.10
CA GLU A 628 -18.85 -9.59 46.35
C GLU A 628 -17.88 -8.66 47.11
N THR A 629 -16.57 -8.87 46.96
CA THR A 629 -15.51 -8.07 47.61
C THR A 629 -14.73 -7.15 46.67
N GLY A 630 -14.81 -7.37 45.35
CA GLY A 630 -14.04 -6.64 44.33
C GLY A 630 -12.53 -6.95 44.33
N LYS A 631 -12.12 -8.06 44.94
CA LYS A 631 -10.70 -8.43 45.14
C LYS A 631 -10.33 -9.67 44.33
N ALA A 632 -9.03 -9.91 44.15
CA ALA A 632 -8.55 -11.15 43.57
C ALA A 632 -8.86 -12.35 44.48
N VAL A 633 -9.30 -13.46 43.87
CA VAL A 633 -9.43 -14.75 44.54
C VAL A 633 -8.04 -15.22 44.99
N LEU A 634 -7.95 -15.78 46.20
CA LEU A 634 -6.71 -16.24 46.79
C LEU A 634 -6.75 -17.76 47.02
N ASN A 635 -5.71 -18.45 46.55
CA ASN A 635 -5.44 -19.85 46.81
C ASN A 635 -4.12 -19.94 47.61
N ASN A 636 -4.17 -20.44 48.84
CA ASN A 636 -3.01 -20.49 49.76
C ASN A 636 -2.27 -19.13 49.88
N GLY A 637 -3.02 -18.02 49.88
CA GLY A 637 -2.49 -16.65 49.96
C GLY A 637 -1.91 -16.09 48.65
N GLN A 638 -1.80 -16.89 47.58
CA GLN A 638 -1.41 -16.44 46.24
C GLN A 638 -2.65 -16.10 45.41
N LYS A 639 -2.53 -15.17 44.46
CA LYS A 639 -3.63 -14.84 43.54
C LYS A 639 -3.93 -16.01 42.61
N VAL A 640 -5.20 -16.23 42.33
CA VAL A 640 -5.65 -17.16 41.29
C VAL A 640 -5.54 -16.47 39.93
N GLU A 641 -4.37 -16.61 39.31
CA GLU A 641 -4.03 -16.02 38.01
C GLU A 641 -3.41 -17.05 37.06
N PHE A 642 -3.50 -16.78 35.75
CA PHE A 642 -2.87 -17.58 34.69
C PHE A 642 -2.10 -16.70 33.71
N THR A 643 -1.15 -17.31 33.01
CA THR A 643 -0.44 -16.69 31.88
C THR A 643 -0.25 -17.73 30.78
N LYS A 644 -0.60 -17.37 29.54
CA LYS A 644 -0.47 -18.22 28.36
C LYS A 644 0.09 -17.41 27.18
N THR A 645 1.23 -17.85 26.66
CA THR A 645 1.77 -17.37 25.40
C THR A 645 1.16 -18.12 24.22
N PHE A 646 0.90 -17.42 23.12
CA PHE A 646 0.43 -18.02 21.86
C PHE A 646 0.88 -17.18 20.65
N THR A 647 0.97 -17.81 19.49
CA THR A 647 1.17 -17.11 18.21
C THR A 647 -0.17 -17.00 17.50
N ALA A 648 -0.54 -15.81 17.03
CA ALA A 648 -1.75 -15.61 16.26
C ALA A 648 -1.54 -16.14 14.83
N ASN A 649 -2.28 -17.16 14.41
CA ASN A 649 -2.19 -17.68 13.04
C ASN A 649 -2.96 -16.79 12.05
N ASP A 650 -4.07 -16.22 12.52
CA ASP A 650 -4.99 -15.35 11.80
C ASP A 650 -5.19 -14.06 12.61
N ALA A 651 -5.70 -13.00 11.98
CA ALA A 651 -5.93 -11.72 12.66
C ALA A 651 -7.07 -11.78 13.69
N ASN A 652 -8.03 -12.68 13.49
CA ASN A 652 -9.12 -12.98 14.40
C ASN A 652 -9.12 -14.48 14.70
N GLY A 653 -9.34 -14.87 15.95
CA GLY A 653 -9.25 -16.28 16.36
C GLY A 653 -9.52 -16.44 17.85
N GLU A 654 -9.21 -17.61 18.41
CA GLU A 654 -9.51 -17.93 19.80
C GLU A 654 -8.32 -18.57 20.52
N VAL A 655 -8.23 -18.35 21.83
CA VAL A 655 -7.28 -19.02 22.72
C VAL A 655 -7.90 -19.31 24.09
N THR A 656 -8.01 -20.59 24.44
CA THR A 656 -8.45 -21.00 25.78
C THR A 656 -7.27 -21.06 26.74
N ALA A 657 -7.42 -20.51 27.95
CA ALA A 657 -6.51 -20.67 29.08
C ALA A 657 -7.24 -21.31 30.27
N SER A 658 -6.50 -21.84 31.24
CA SER A 658 -7.07 -22.58 32.36
C SER A 658 -6.36 -22.25 33.67
N VAL A 659 -7.10 -22.21 34.77
CA VAL A 659 -6.56 -22.07 36.13
C VAL A 659 -7.28 -23.00 37.10
N LYS A 660 -6.50 -23.64 37.99
CA LYS A 660 -7.00 -24.55 39.02
C LYS A 660 -6.77 -23.96 40.40
N PHE A 661 -7.78 -23.99 41.26
CA PHE A 661 -7.72 -23.43 42.61
C PHE A 661 -8.68 -24.12 43.59
N ASP A 662 -8.48 -23.85 44.88
CA ASP A 662 -9.42 -24.21 45.94
C ASP A 662 -10.60 -23.23 45.96
N ALA A 663 -11.81 -23.72 45.68
CA ALA A 663 -13.04 -22.96 45.70
C ALA A 663 -13.85 -23.16 47.01
N TYR A 664 -13.39 -24.00 47.95
CA TYR A 664 -14.09 -24.32 49.19
C TYR A 664 -14.42 -23.07 50.02
N HIS A 665 -13.50 -22.11 50.06
CA HIS A 665 -13.64 -20.85 50.80
C HIS A 665 -14.56 -19.81 50.14
N TYR A 666 -15.06 -20.07 48.93
CA TYR A 666 -15.83 -19.13 48.12
C TYR A 666 -17.31 -19.54 47.96
N ARG A 667 -17.84 -20.43 48.82
CA ARG A 667 -19.26 -20.86 48.82
C ARG A 667 -20.22 -19.68 48.74
N ASN A 668 -21.18 -19.74 47.81
CA ASN A 668 -22.18 -18.70 47.58
C ASN A 668 -21.62 -17.34 47.09
N HIS A 669 -20.35 -17.27 46.64
CA HIS A 669 -19.78 -16.12 45.95
C HIS A 669 -19.87 -16.29 44.43
N ARG A 670 -19.83 -15.18 43.70
CA ARG A 670 -19.72 -15.13 42.24
C ARG A 670 -18.32 -14.71 41.85
N LEU A 671 -17.64 -15.58 41.12
CA LEU A 671 -16.29 -15.34 40.63
C LEU A 671 -16.34 -14.87 39.18
N VAL A 672 -15.48 -13.94 38.81
CA VAL A 672 -15.43 -13.32 37.47
C VAL A 672 -13.97 -13.29 37.01
N VAL A 673 -13.65 -13.79 35.81
CA VAL A 673 -12.28 -13.69 35.30
C VAL A 673 -12.08 -12.36 34.55
N PHE A 674 -10.90 -11.78 34.72
CA PHE A 674 -10.42 -10.59 34.03
C PHE A 674 -9.23 -10.97 33.15
N GLU A 675 -9.24 -10.55 31.88
CA GLU A 675 -8.23 -10.90 30.89
C GLU A 675 -7.42 -9.67 30.47
N SER A 676 -6.17 -9.88 30.05
CA SER A 676 -5.30 -8.81 29.55
C SER A 676 -4.30 -9.39 28.55
N LEU A 677 -4.34 -8.87 27.33
CA LEU A 677 -3.52 -9.30 26.21
C LEU A 677 -2.32 -8.35 26.05
N TYR A 678 -1.12 -8.94 26.00
CA TYR A 678 0.14 -8.22 25.88
C TYR A 678 0.86 -8.55 24.57
N TYR A 679 1.54 -7.55 24.01
CA TYR A 679 2.46 -7.68 22.88
C TYR A 679 3.80 -7.04 23.26
N THR A 680 4.91 -7.73 22.97
CA THR A 680 6.27 -7.31 23.39
C THR A 680 6.38 -6.84 24.85
N ASP A 681 5.68 -7.55 25.75
CA ASP A 681 5.47 -7.27 27.18
C ASP A 681 4.70 -5.99 27.56
N TYR A 682 4.32 -5.15 26.59
CA TYR A 682 3.42 -4.03 26.79
C TYR A 682 1.95 -4.45 26.67
N LEU A 683 1.06 -3.76 27.41
CA LEU A 683 -0.38 -4.00 27.32
C LEU A 683 -0.88 -3.60 25.92
N LEU A 684 -1.77 -4.41 25.34
CA LEU A 684 -2.38 -4.15 24.04
C LEU A 684 -3.90 -3.91 24.14
N THR A 685 -4.59 -4.74 24.92
CA THR A 685 -6.03 -4.62 25.20
C THR A 685 -6.36 -5.48 26.44
N ASP A 686 -7.39 -5.11 27.21
CA ASP A 686 -7.89 -5.90 28.33
C ASP A 686 -9.43 -5.98 28.35
N HIS A 687 -9.96 -6.93 29.13
CA HIS A 687 -11.38 -7.07 29.42
C HIS A 687 -11.54 -7.30 30.92
N ARG A 688 -12.15 -6.32 31.61
CA ARG A 688 -12.10 -6.20 33.08
C ARG A 688 -13.42 -5.71 33.67
N ASP A 689 -14.54 -6.23 33.17
CA ASP A 689 -15.86 -5.93 33.74
C ASP A 689 -16.28 -6.98 34.76
N ILE A 690 -16.36 -6.57 36.03
CA ILE A 690 -16.83 -7.41 37.15
C ILE A 690 -18.34 -7.75 37.05
N ASN A 691 -19.03 -7.26 36.01
CA ASN A 691 -20.44 -7.52 35.71
C ASN A 691 -20.68 -8.34 34.46
N ASP A 692 -19.64 -8.76 33.72
CA ASP A 692 -19.84 -9.63 32.56
C ASP A 692 -20.36 -11.01 33.00
N VAL A 693 -21.57 -11.32 32.55
CA VAL A 693 -22.25 -12.59 32.81
C VAL A 693 -21.57 -13.75 32.06
N ASN A 694 -20.87 -13.47 30.95
CA ASN A 694 -20.06 -14.47 30.25
C ASN A 694 -18.79 -14.81 31.03
N GLN A 695 -18.29 -13.90 31.87
CA GLN A 695 -17.18 -14.17 32.79
C GLN A 695 -17.57 -14.67 34.17
N SER A 696 -18.85 -14.59 34.53
CA SER A 696 -19.34 -14.94 35.86
C SER A 696 -19.55 -16.45 36.05
N LEU A 697 -19.04 -17.02 37.14
CA LEU A 697 -19.34 -18.35 37.63
C LEU A 697 -19.77 -18.33 39.11
N ASP A 698 -20.79 -19.12 39.44
CA ASP A 698 -21.35 -19.20 40.79
C ASP A 698 -20.77 -20.41 41.53
N VAL A 699 -20.14 -20.19 42.69
CA VAL A 699 -19.71 -21.30 43.56
C VAL A 699 -20.90 -21.78 44.38
N THR A 700 -21.28 -23.05 44.24
CA THR A 700 -22.43 -23.59 44.97
C THR A 700 -22.22 -23.59 46.50
N ASN A 701 -23.30 -23.71 47.24
CA ASN A 701 -23.28 -23.92 48.67
C ASN A 701 -24.08 -25.18 49.09
N PRO A 702 -23.57 -26.40 48.79
CA PRO A 702 -24.28 -27.62 49.13
C PRO A 702 -24.38 -27.82 50.64
N GLN A 703 -25.57 -28.17 51.10
CA GLN A 703 -25.85 -28.53 52.50
C GLN A 703 -26.52 -29.91 52.54
N LEU A 704 -26.38 -30.58 53.69
CA LEU A 704 -27.05 -31.84 54.01
C LEU A 704 -27.99 -31.62 55.20
N HIS A 705 -29.17 -32.22 55.14
CA HIS A 705 -30.07 -32.42 56.27
C HIS A 705 -30.51 -33.88 56.26
N THR A 706 -29.99 -34.66 57.19
CA THR A 706 -30.08 -36.12 57.17
C THR A 706 -31.05 -36.59 58.27
N THR A 707 -31.56 -37.83 58.24
CA THR A 707 -32.45 -38.35 59.30
C THR A 707 -32.44 -39.88 59.35
N LEU A 708 -31.77 -40.44 60.37
CA LEU A 708 -31.67 -41.89 60.64
C LEU A 708 -32.91 -42.45 61.35
N SER A 709 -33.49 -43.57 60.89
CA SER A 709 -34.57 -44.29 61.58
C SER A 709 -34.71 -45.77 61.18
N ASP A 710 -35.36 -46.60 62.01
CA ASP A 710 -35.94 -47.89 61.57
C ASP A 710 -37.43 -47.66 61.31
N ASN A 711 -37.86 -47.64 60.05
CA ASN A 711 -39.27 -47.43 59.67
C ASN A 711 -39.92 -46.21 60.37
N THR A 712 -39.24 -45.05 60.33
CA THR A 712 -39.57 -43.79 61.05
C THR A 712 -39.38 -43.79 62.58
N GLN A 713 -39.08 -44.94 63.20
CA GLN A 713 -38.84 -45.04 64.64
C GLN A 713 -37.39 -44.69 65.02
N LYS A 714 -37.24 -44.11 66.20
CA LYS A 714 -35.95 -43.71 66.80
C LYS A 714 -35.43 -44.68 67.87
N LEU A 715 -36.14 -45.78 68.10
CA LEU A 715 -35.80 -46.85 69.05
C LEU A 715 -35.74 -48.17 68.28
N VAL A 716 -34.68 -48.97 68.49
CA VAL A 716 -34.53 -50.29 67.86
C VAL A 716 -34.21 -51.36 68.91
N SER A 717 -34.67 -52.58 68.69
CA SER A 717 -34.37 -53.70 69.61
C SER A 717 -32.90 -54.13 69.53
N PRO A 718 -32.29 -54.64 70.61
CA PRO A 718 -30.95 -55.22 70.60
C PRO A 718 -30.92 -56.61 69.93
N LYS A 719 -31.14 -56.66 68.61
CA LYS A 719 -31.12 -57.89 67.78
C LYS A 719 -29.85 -57.97 66.92
N ALA A 720 -29.40 -59.19 66.62
CA ALA A 720 -28.18 -59.46 65.84
C ALA A 720 -28.22 -58.97 64.37
N LEU A 721 -29.38 -58.52 63.90
CA LEU A 721 -29.57 -57.89 62.59
C LEU A 721 -30.56 -56.73 62.72
N ASN A 722 -30.02 -55.54 62.95
CA ASN A 722 -30.74 -54.27 62.81
C ASN A 722 -30.51 -53.70 61.41
N THR A 723 -31.53 -53.03 60.88
CA THR A 723 -31.48 -52.26 59.63
C THR A 723 -32.06 -50.89 59.93
N VAL A 724 -31.33 -49.82 59.61
CA VAL A 724 -31.78 -48.44 59.74
C VAL A 724 -31.50 -47.69 58.45
N GLU A 725 -32.40 -46.78 58.09
CA GLU A 725 -32.29 -45.93 56.91
C GLU A 725 -32.03 -44.48 57.33
N ASP A 726 -31.01 -43.88 56.74
CA ASP A 726 -30.76 -42.44 56.81
C ASP A 726 -31.26 -41.75 55.53
N VAL A 727 -32.18 -40.79 55.69
CA VAL A 727 -32.79 -40.03 54.60
C VAL A 727 -32.05 -38.70 54.42
N ILE A 728 -31.05 -38.70 53.55
CA ILE A 728 -30.19 -37.57 53.24
C ILE A 728 -30.91 -36.62 52.29
N ARG A 729 -31.32 -35.46 52.78
CA ARG A 729 -31.78 -34.34 51.95
C ARG A 729 -30.57 -33.48 51.59
N TYR A 730 -30.42 -33.15 50.31
CA TYR A 730 -29.35 -32.29 49.80
C TYR A 730 -29.90 -31.02 49.15
N THR A 731 -29.09 -29.96 49.15
CA THR A 731 -29.37 -28.69 48.46
C THR A 731 -28.20 -28.26 47.56
N ASP A 732 -28.51 -27.38 46.61
CA ASP A 732 -27.58 -26.72 45.67
C ASP A 732 -26.50 -27.60 45.01
N LEU A 733 -26.85 -28.86 44.70
CA LEU A 733 -26.03 -29.69 43.83
C LEU A 733 -26.17 -29.21 42.38
N ILE A 734 -25.11 -29.37 41.59
CA ILE A 734 -25.17 -29.19 40.13
C ILE A 734 -25.93 -30.40 39.55
N PRO A 735 -27.10 -30.20 38.89
CA PRO A 735 -27.85 -31.30 38.29
C PRO A 735 -27.06 -31.99 37.19
N GLY A 736 -27.26 -33.29 37.03
CA GLY A 736 -26.60 -34.10 36.01
C GLY A 736 -25.16 -34.53 36.33
N GLN A 737 -24.52 -34.00 37.38
CA GLN A 737 -23.23 -34.52 37.85
C GLN A 737 -23.40 -35.79 38.69
N THR A 738 -22.34 -36.61 38.77
CA THR A 738 -22.34 -37.84 39.58
C THR A 738 -21.72 -37.55 40.94
N TYR A 739 -22.46 -37.83 42.00
CA TYR A 739 -22.02 -37.70 43.39
C TYR A 739 -21.97 -39.08 44.05
N SER A 740 -21.12 -39.23 45.06
CA SER A 740 -21.16 -40.39 45.96
C SER A 740 -21.27 -39.91 47.39
N VAL A 741 -22.16 -40.49 48.17
CA VAL A 741 -22.34 -40.18 49.59
C VAL A 741 -21.95 -41.40 50.41
N ARG A 742 -21.14 -41.18 51.45
CA ARG A 742 -20.68 -42.24 52.37
C ARG A 742 -21.17 -41.93 53.77
N GLY A 743 -21.87 -42.88 54.36
CA GLY A 743 -22.33 -42.81 55.74
C GLY A 743 -21.51 -43.73 56.63
N LYS A 744 -21.42 -43.41 57.92
CA LYS A 744 -20.87 -44.30 58.96
C LYS A 744 -21.70 -44.17 60.25
N LEU A 745 -22.02 -45.27 60.91
CA LEU A 745 -22.61 -45.23 62.25
C LEU A 745 -21.50 -45.05 63.30
N ILE A 746 -21.69 -44.11 64.21
CA ILE A 746 -20.85 -43.83 65.38
C ILE A 746 -21.66 -44.12 66.65
N ASP A 747 -21.02 -44.73 67.65
CA ASP A 747 -21.59 -44.89 68.99
C ASP A 747 -21.29 -43.65 69.85
N GLN A 748 -22.31 -42.98 70.40
CA GLN A 748 -22.15 -41.82 71.25
C GLN A 748 -21.40 -42.12 72.56
N VAL A 749 -21.46 -43.35 73.07
CA VAL A 749 -20.83 -43.72 74.35
C VAL A 749 -19.32 -43.82 74.24
N THR A 750 -18.80 -44.31 73.11
CA THR A 750 -17.36 -44.49 72.87
C THR A 750 -16.76 -43.46 71.91
N GLY A 751 -17.57 -42.72 71.16
CA GLY A 751 -17.13 -41.88 70.04
C GLY A 751 -16.55 -42.66 68.85
N ALA A 752 -16.61 -44.00 68.90
CA ALA A 752 -16.01 -44.89 67.90
C ALA A 752 -17.04 -45.36 66.85
N PRO A 753 -16.60 -45.77 65.65
CA PRO A 753 -17.50 -46.39 64.68
C PRO A 753 -18.14 -47.66 65.22
N VAL A 754 -19.44 -47.83 64.95
CA VAL A 754 -20.18 -49.07 65.21
C VAL A 754 -19.53 -50.20 64.42
N MET A 755 -19.24 -51.32 65.07
CA MET A 755 -18.52 -52.44 64.49
C MET A 755 -19.44 -53.62 64.18
N LYS A 756 -19.15 -54.31 63.07
CA LYS A 756 -19.79 -55.58 62.72
C LYS A 756 -18.70 -56.57 62.30
N ARG A 757 -18.47 -57.60 63.11
CA ARG A 757 -17.41 -58.61 62.90
C ARG A 757 -16.00 -57.99 62.72
N GLY A 758 -15.71 -56.92 63.46
CA GLY A 758 -14.42 -56.21 63.41
C GLY A 758 -14.25 -55.21 62.26
N VAL A 759 -15.30 -54.96 61.46
CA VAL A 759 -15.31 -53.96 60.39
C VAL A 759 -16.29 -52.84 60.74
N PRO A 760 -15.95 -51.54 60.55
CA PRO A 760 -16.88 -50.44 60.74
C PRO A 760 -18.14 -50.55 59.88
N VAL A 761 -19.30 -50.19 60.44
CA VAL A 761 -20.58 -50.15 59.72
C VAL A 761 -20.65 -48.87 58.89
N MET A 762 -20.22 -49.03 57.63
CA MET A 762 -20.28 -48.02 56.58
C MET A 762 -21.46 -48.29 55.64
N ALA A 763 -22.03 -47.23 55.08
CA ALA A 763 -22.91 -47.28 53.91
C ALA A 763 -22.35 -46.39 52.79
N THR A 764 -22.66 -46.67 51.53
CA THR A 764 -22.23 -45.82 50.40
C THR A 764 -23.24 -45.91 49.27
N GLY A 765 -23.63 -44.74 48.75
CA GLY A 765 -24.47 -44.59 47.57
C GLY A 765 -23.77 -43.76 46.50
N THR A 766 -24.20 -43.92 45.25
CA THR A 766 -23.77 -43.09 44.11
C THR A 766 -25.00 -42.71 43.31
N PHE A 767 -25.17 -41.42 43.03
CA PHE A 767 -26.39 -40.88 42.40
C PHE A 767 -26.07 -39.71 41.47
N LYS A 768 -27.02 -39.41 40.58
CA LYS A 768 -26.97 -38.31 39.62
C LYS A 768 -28.28 -37.52 39.70
N PRO A 769 -28.33 -36.41 40.45
CA PRO A 769 -29.58 -35.70 40.71
C PRO A 769 -30.06 -34.96 39.45
N ASN A 770 -31.37 -34.91 39.25
CA ASN A 770 -32.02 -34.18 38.15
C ASN A 770 -32.43 -32.75 38.53
N MET A 771 -32.41 -32.42 39.82
CA MET A 771 -32.67 -31.09 40.38
C MET A 771 -31.57 -30.74 41.39
N ALA A 772 -31.40 -29.46 41.72
CA ALA A 772 -30.34 -29.03 42.63
C ALA A 772 -30.59 -29.45 44.10
N ASN A 773 -31.87 -29.60 44.46
CA ASN A 773 -32.31 -30.05 45.77
C ASN A 773 -33.06 -31.38 45.63
N GLY A 774 -32.93 -32.28 46.60
CA GLY A 774 -33.55 -33.59 46.53
C GLY A 774 -33.17 -34.50 47.70
N THR A 775 -33.37 -35.81 47.54
CA THR A 775 -33.11 -36.81 48.59
C THR A 775 -32.37 -38.04 48.05
N VAL A 776 -31.58 -38.68 48.90
CA VAL A 776 -30.99 -40.02 48.71
C VAL A 776 -31.03 -40.76 50.05
N THR A 777 -31.21 -42.08 50.04
CA THR A 777 -31.25 -42.88 51.28
C THR A 777 -30.01 -43.76 51.39
N LEU A 778 -29.42 -43.83 52.58
CA LEU A 778 -28.41 -44.83 52.93
C LEU A 778 -29.00 -45.86 53.90
N THR A 779 -28.76 -47.15 53.66
CA THR A 779 -29.22 -48.23 54.53
C THR A 779 -28.01 -48.82 55.28
N PHE A 780 -28.02 -48.74 56.60
CA PHE A 780 -27.03 -49.37 57.46
C PHE A 780 -27.58 -50.66 58.05
N VAL A 781 -26.75 -51.70 58.13
CA VAL A 781 -27.14 -53.01 58.67
C VAL A 781 -26.13 -53.47 59.72
N PHE A 782 -26.48 -53.38 61.00
CA PHE A 782 -25.58 -53.61 62.15
C PHE A 782 -26.06 -54.75 63.06
N ASP A 783 -25.24 -55.11 64.03
CA ASP A 783 -25.63 -56.00 65.15
C ASP A 783 -25.90 -55.12 66.37
N GLY A 784 -27.15 -55.09 66.84
CA GLY A 784 -27.55 -54.24 67.97
C GLY A 784 -27.24 -54.83 69.35
N THR A 785 -26.89 -56.12 69.45
CA THR A 785 -26.73 -56.79 70.75
C THR A 785 -25.61 -56.16 71.59
N GLN A 786 -24.51 -55.78 70.93
CA GLN A 786 -23.32 -55.17 71.53
C GLN A 786 -23.49 -53.69 71.90
N TYR A 787 -24.61 -53.09 71.51
CA TYR A 787 -24.93 -51.67 71.69
C TYR A 787 -26.21 -51.47 72.51
N THR A 788 -26.66 -52.49 73.24
CA THR A 788 -27.85 -52.44 74.12
C THR A 788 -27.78 -51.22 75.05
N GLY A 789 -28.74 -50.30 74.94
CA GLY A 789 -28.78 -49.06 75.70
C GLY A 789 -27.91 -47.91 75.21
N HIS A 790 -27.14 -48.09 74.13
CA HIS A 790 -26.35 -47.03 73.49
C HIS A 790 -27.20 -46.20 72.52
N HIS A 791 -26.73 -44.98 72.26
CA HIS A 791 -27.22 -44.11 71.20
C HIS A 791 -26.25 -44.13 70.02
N LEU A 792 -26.77 -44.38 68.81
CA LEU A 792 -26.00 -44.52 67.58
C LEU A 792 -26.40 -43.40 66.61
N THR A 793 -25.41 -42.68 66.08
CA THR A 793 -25.59 -41.49 65.24
C THR A 793 -24.89 -41.73 63.90
N ALA A 794 -25.53 -41.45 62.76
CA ALA A 794 -24.83 -41.53 61.48
C ALA A 794 -24.13 -40.19 61.14
N PHE A 795 -22.94 -40.31 60.54
CA PHE A 795 -22.19 -39.19 59.94
C PHE A 795 -22.09 -39.41 58.43
N GLU A 796 -22.34 -38.37 57.63
CA GLU A 796 -22.41 -38.42 56.18
C GLU A 796 -21.37 -37.51 55.53
N SER A 797 -20.61 -38.04 54.56
CA SER A 797 -19.69 -37.28 53.72
C SER A 797 -20.13 -37.37 52.25
N LEU A 798 -20.46 -36.24 51.63
CA LEU A 798 -20.80 -36.15 50.22
C LEU A 798 -19.55 -35.81 49.38
N TYR A 799 -19.33 -36.57 48.32
CA TYR A 799 -18.18 -36.47 47.42
C TYR A 799 -18.60 -36.19 45.97
N THR A 800 -17.74 -35.47 45.27
CA THR A 800 -17.80 -35.21 43.82
C THR A 800 -16.41 -35.45 43.22
N ASN A 801 -16.32 -36.26 42.16
CA ASN A 801 -15.04 -36.63 41.52
C ASN A 801 -13.89 -37.03 42.49
N GLY A 802 -14.25 -37.68 43.60
CA GLY A 802 -13.34 -38.13 44.67
C GLY A 802 -13.04 -37.10 45.77
N ARG A 803 -13.32 -35.81 45.55
CA ARG A 803 -13.15 -34.71 46.50
C ARG A 803 -14.35 -34.58 47.44
N ILE A 804 -14.12 -34.10 48.66
CA ILE A 804 -15.19 -33.79 49.62
C ILE A 804 -15.91 -32.52 49.17
N LEU A 805 -17.24 -32.53 49.23
CA LEU A 805 -18.12 -31.41 48.84
C LEU A 805 -18.83 -30.78 50.04
N VAL A 806 -19.31 -31.61 50.97
CA VAL A 806 -19.94 -31.22 52.24
C VAL A 806 -19.98 -32.46 53.14
N GLU A 807 -19.86 -32.26 54.46
CA GLU A 807 -19.97 -33.32 55.45
C GLU A 807 -20.96 -32.91 56.55
N HIS A 808 -21.69 -33.88 57.09
CA HIS A 808 -22.56 -33.77 58.25
C HIS A 808 -22.08 -34.78 59.30
N ALA A 809 -21.32 -34.30 60.29
CA ALA A 809 -20.55 -35.14 61.21
C ALA A 809 -20.71 -34.67 62.65
N ASN A 810 -21.96 -34.47 63.09
CA ASN A 810 -22.29 -34.01 64.44
C ASN A 810 -22.73 -35.20 65.31
N LEU A 811 -22.02 -35.46 66.42
CA LEU A 811 -22.35 -36.55 67.34
C LEU A 811 -23.65 -36.29 68.11
N ASP A 812 -23.97 -35.02 68.38
CA ASP A 812 -25.10 -34.62 69.23
C ASP A 812 -26.40 -34.38 68.44
N ASP A 813 -26.44 -34.74 67.15
CA ASP A 813 -27.62 -34.52 66.32
C ASP A 813 -28.71 -35.57 66.59
N ALA A 814 -29.76 -35.14 67.30
CA ALA A 814 -30.93 -35.95 67.61
C ALA A 814 -31.72 -36.39 66.36
N SER A 815 -31.65 -35.63 65.26
CA SER A 815 -32.23 -36.05 63.97
C SER A 815 -31.43 -37.17 63.31
N GLN A 816 -30.13 -37.27 63.61
CA GLN A 816 -29.27 -38.39 63.22
C GLN A 816 -29.19 -39.55 64.22
N THR A 817 -29.66 -39.38 65.45
CA THR A 817 -29.45 -40.39 66.50
C THR A 817 -30.61 -41.38 66.58
N ILE A 818 -30.32 -42.68 66.69
CA ILE A 818 -31.26 -43.74 67.10
C ILE A 818 -30.78 -44.38 68.40
N SER A 819 -31.69 -44.89 69.22
CA SER A 819 -31.38 -45.57 70.48
C SER A 819 -31.57 -47.06 70.33
N VAL A 820 -30.67 -47.87 70.86
CA VAL A 820 -30.90 -49.31 71.04
C VAL A 820 -31.56 -49.50 72.41
N ASP A 821 -32.65 -50.26 72.47
CA ASP A 821 -33.43 -50.44 73.70
C ASP A 821 -32.58 -51.01 74.86
N ASN A 822 -32.83 -50.49 76.05
CA ASN A 822 -32.20 -50.87 77.31
C ASN A 822 -32.87 -52.10 77.96
N LYS A 823 -34.02 -52.57 77.46
CA LYS A 823 -34.80 -53.63 78.11
C LYS A 823 -34.86 -54.94 77.33
N HIS A 824 -34.38 -55.98 78.00
CA HIS A 824 -35.10 -57.25 77.99
C HIS A 824 -36.47 -57.04 78.65
N ASP A 825 -37.56 -57.06 77.86
CA ASP A 825 -38.81 -57.77 78.19
C ASP A 825 -39.85 -57.66 77.06
N ASN A 826 -40.69 -58.67 76.91
CA ASN A 826 -41.74 -58.70 75.88
C ASN A 826 -42.93 -57.80 76.27
N VAL A 827 -43.24 -56.78 75.45
CA VAL A 827 -44.49 -56.02 75.55
C VAL A 827 -45.13 -55.86 74.16
N THR A 828 -46.34 -56.41 74.02
CA THR A 828 -47.18 -56.30 72.82
C THR A 828 -47.65 -54.84 72.62
N PRO A 829 -47.69 -54.29 71.39
CA PRO A 829 -48.05 -52.88 71.17
C PRO A 829 -49.49 -52.57 71.55
N THR A 830 -49.68 -51.63 72.48
CA THR A 830 -50.97 -51.00 72.79
C THR A 830 -51.16 -49.72 71.97
N PRO A 831 -52.33 -49.51 71.33
CA PRO A 831 -52.61 -48.29 70.58
C PRO A 831 -52.92 -47.12 71.52
N ILE A 832 -52.27 -45.98 71.30
CA ILE A 832 -52.52 -44.71 72.02
C ILE A 832 -53.42 -43.82 71.14
N PRO A 833 -54.45 -43.13 71.68
CA PRO A 833 -55.59 -42.66 70.90
C PRO A 833 -55.38 -41.34 70.14
N VAL A 834 -56.21 -41.13 69.13
CA VAL A 834 -56.26 -39.93 68.27
C VAL A 834 -56.84 -38.73 69.05
N PRO A 835 -56.15 -37.57 69.11
CA PRO A 835 -56.70 -36.35 69.68
C PRO A 835 -57.64 -35.62 68.69
N THR A 836 -58.79 -35.14 69.18
CA THR A 836 -59.79 -34.40 68.38
C THR A 836 -59.58 -32.87 68.50
N PRO A 837 -59.56 -32.09 67.40
CA PRO A 837 -59.35 -30.64 67.46
C PRO A 837 -60.65 -29.83 67.66
N THR A 838 -60.52 -28.69 68.36
CA THR A 838 -61.50 -27.58 68.44
C THR A 838 -60.73 -26.23 68.34
N PRO A 839 -61.37 -25.10 67.96
CA PRO A 839 -60.86 -24.38 66.79
C PRO A 839 -60.36 -22.93 66.98
N THR A 840 -59.69 -22.44 65.92
CA THR A 840 -59.41 -21.03 65.55
C THR A 840 -58.41 -20.21 66.40
N PRO A 841 -57.77 -19.14 65.85
CA PRO A 841 -57.81 -18.62 64.47
C PRO A 841 -56.44 -18.36 63.78
N GLY A 842 -56.39 -18.53 62.45
CA GLY A 842 -55.46 -17.84 61.55
C GLY A 842 -54.07 -18.46 61.33
N GLY A 843 -53.48 -18.18 60.16
CA GLY A 843 -52.16 -18.67 59.73
C GLY A 843 -52.22 -19.86 58.77
N GLY A 844 -51.99 -19.61 57.47
CA GLY A 844 -52.11 -20.65 56.44
C GLY A 844 -50.87 -21.51 56.29
N GLY A 845 -50.97 -22.81 56.57
CA GLY A 845 -50.00 -23.83 56.16
C GLY A 845 -50.46 -24.54 54.89
N SER A 846 -49.64 -24.56 53.84
CA SER A 846 -49.89 -25.35 52.63
C SER A 846 -49.17 -26.69 52.76
N THR A 847 -49.92 -27.77 53.03
CA THR A 847 -49.35 -29.11 53.22
C THR A 847 -49.27 -29.86 51.91
N ILE A 848 -48.11 -30.46 51.63
CA ILE A 848 -47.89 -31.33 50.47
C ILE A 848 -48.70 -32.61 50.63
N ILE A 849 -49.47 -32.99 49.61
CA ILE A 849 -49.90 -34.38 49.40
C ILE A 849 -49.15 -34.91 48.18
N ASN A 850 -48.45 -36.02 48.41
CA ASN A 850 -47.67 -36.72 47.40
C ASN A 850 -48.60 -37.56 46.51
N ASN A 851 -48.44 -37.51 45.19
CA ASN A 851 -48.90 -38.62 44.36
C ASN A 851 -48.01 -38.78 43.14
N ASN A 852 -47.53 -40.01 42.92
CA ASN A 852 -46.48 -40.33 41.98
C ASN A 852 -46.95 -41.49 41.11
N ASN A 853 -47.48 -41.21 39.91
CA ASN A 853 -47.27 -42.15 38.82
C ASN A 853 -47.30 -41.54 37.43
N ASN A 854 -46.52 -42.20 36.57
CA ASN A 854 -46.25 -41.92 35.18
C ASN A 854 -47.35 -42.51 34.28
N ASN A 855 -47.95 -41.74 33.36
CA ASN A 855 -47.80 -42.00 31.91
C ASN A 855 -48.40 -40.91 30.99
N ASN A 856 -47.79 -40.81 29.82
CA ASN A 856 -48.21 -40.18 28.56
C ASN A 856 -49.74 -40.21 28.24
N ASN A 857 -50.37 -39.08 27.86
CA ASN A 857 -50.57 -38.69 26.43
C ASN A 857 -51.48 -37.45 26.18
N ASN A 858 -50.97 -36.51 25.37
CA ASN A 858 -51.62 -35.58 24.42
C ASN A 858 -52.97 -34.83 24.69
N SER A 859 -52.91 -33.50 24.46
CA SER A 859 -53.92 -32.60 23.83
C SER A 859 -55.11 -32.00 24.59
N SER A 860 -55.24 -30.68 24.40
CA SER A 860 -56.46 -29.84 24.32
C SER A 860 -57.26 -29.59 25.63
N ASN A 861 -57.94 -28.45 25.81
CA ASN A 861 -58.16 -27.30 24.89
C ASN A 861 -58.25 -25.95 25.64
N ASN A 862 -58.30 -24.87 24.86
CA ASN A 862 -58.59 -23.48 25.22
C ASN A 862 -59.95 -23.28 25.93
N GLY A 863 -60.08 -22.22 26.76
CA GLY A 863 -61.31 -21.87 27.49
C GLY A 863 -61.05 -21.08 28.80
N ASN A 864 -60.59 -19.82 28.82
CA ASN A 864 -61.23 -18.56 28.37
C ASN A 864 -62.30 -17.97 29.34
N ASN A 865 -61.93 -16.91 30.07
CA ASN A 865 -62.80 -15.86 30.68
C ASN A 865 -63.85 -16.32 31.75
N ASN A 866 -64.41 -15.47 32.62
CA ASN A 866 -64.42 -13.99 32.70
C ASN A 866 -64.69 -13.44 34.12
N ASN A 867 -64.40 -12.15 34.36
CA ASN A 867 -64.93 -11.24 35.40
C ASN A 867 -64.77 -11.61 36.91
N GLY A 868 -64.63 -10.64 37.83
CA GLY A 868 -64.45 -9.18 37.65
C GLY A 868 -64.87 -8.35 38.88
N ASN A 869 -64.46 -7.06 38.91
CA ASN A 869 -64.86 -5.99 39.86
C ASN A 869 -64.39 -6.13 41.34
N ASN A 870 -64.12 -5.03 42.09
CA ASN A 870 -64.01 -3.60 41.74
C ASN A 870 -63.17 -2.80 42.77
N GLY A 871 -62.17 -2.04 42.30
CA GLY A 871 -61.81 -0.70 42.80
C GLY A 871 -61.14 -0.52 44.18
N ASN A 872 -60.51 0.62 44.49
CA ASN A 872 -60.00 1.70 43.62
C ASN A 872 -58.97 2.57 44.41
N ASN A 873 -58.19 3.39 43.69
CA ASN A 873 -57.42 4.56 44.16
C ASN A 873 -56.13 4.26 44.97
N GLY A 874 -54.92 4.66 44.54
CA GLY A 874 -54.55 5.20 43.22
C GLY A 874 -53.12 5.74 43.13
N SER A 875 -52.58 5.75 41.89
CA SER A 875 -51.73 6.81 41.28
C SER A 875 -50.43 7.25 41.98
N ASN A 876 -49.25 7.37 41.36
CA ASN A 876 -48.73 7.12 39.99
C ASN A 876 -47.18 7.31 40.07
N ASN A 877 -46.32 6.88 39.14
CA ASN A 877 -46.44 6.06 37.93
C ASN A 877 -45.06 5.42 37.65
N ALA A 878 -45.03 4.18 37.15
CA ALA A 878 -43.85 3.57 36.53
C ALA A 878 -44.32 2.55 35.48
N GLY A 879 -43.74 2.54 34.28
CA GLY A 879 -44.17 1.62 33.22
C GLY A 879 -43.24 1.60 32.02
N ASN A 880 -42.87 0.39 31.58
CA ASN A 880 -42.06 0.16 30.39
C ASN A 880 -42.58 -1.07 29.62
N ASN A 881 -42.77 -0.90 28.31
CA ASN A 881 -42.77 -1.92 27.25
C ASN A 881 -43.97 -2.91 27.08
N GLY A 882 -44.07 -3.48 25.85
CA GLY A 882 -44.97 -4.57 25.42
C GLY A 882 -46.22 -4.15 24.62
N ASN A 883 -46.95 -5.02 23.87
CA ASN A 883 -46.73 -6.37 23.29
C ASN A 883 -47.96 -6.72 22.38
N ASN A 884 -48.13 -7.78 21.55
CA ASN A 884 -47.36 -8.94 21.04
C ASN A 884 -48.07 -9.53 19.76
N GLY A 885 -47.44 -10.41 18.98
CA GLY A 885 -48.12 -11.54 18.27
C GLY A 885 -48.23 -11.52 16.72
N TYR A 886 -48.49 -12.67 16.03
CA TYR A 886 -48.59 -14.07 16.51
C TYR A 886 -48.43 -15.13 15.35
N ASN A 887 -48.27 -16.42 15.72
CA ASN A 887 -48.01 -17.70 14.97
C ASN A 887 -48.72 -17.96 13.61
N GLY A 888 -48.39 -18.97 12.77
CA GLY A 888 -47.35 -20.06 12.78
C GLY A 888 -47.92 -21.50 12.62
N TYR A 889 -47.25 -22.42 11.89
CA TYR A 889 -47.49 -23.91 11.89
C TYR A 889 -46.38 -24.72 11.15
N ASN A 890 -46.31 -26.06 11.35
CA ASN A 890 -45.26 -26.99 10.86
C ASN A 890 -45.81 -28.15 9.97
N ASN A 891 -45.00 -28.73 9.05
CA ASN A 891 -44.40 -30.09 9.15
C ASN A 891 -43.55 -30.46 7.87
N ALA A 892 -42.88 -31.62 7.86
CA ALA A 892 -41.79 -31.97 6.92
C ALA A 892 -42.18 -32.78 5.65
N GLY A 893 -41.30 -32.75 4.63
CA GLY A 893 -41.35 -33.57 3.40
C GLY A 893 -40.16 -33.29 2.46
N SER A 894 -39.72 -34.27 1.66
CA SER A 894 -38.49 -34.22 0.85
C SER A 894 -38.72 -33.96 -0.66
N ASN A 895 -37.61 -33.64 -1.36
CA ASN A 895 -37.40 -33.61 -2.82
C ASN A 895 -37.79 -32.34 -3.62
N GLY A 896 -36.84 -31.87 -4.45
CA GLY A 896 -37.01 -32.01 -5.91
C GLY A 896 -37.28 -30.78 -6.80
N ALA A 897 -36.19 -30.14 -7.24
CA ALA A 897 -35.95 -29.65 -8.63
C ALA A 897 -36.80 -28.52 -9.30
N ASN A 898 -36.12 -27.84 -10.24
CA ASN A 898 -36.60 -27.14 -11.45
C ASN A 898 -37.72 -26.08 -11.40
N ASN A 899 -37.37 -24.81 -11.66
CA ASN A 899 -37.57 -24.18 -13.00
C ASN A 899 -36.90 -22.78 -13.07
N GLY A 900 -36.62 -22.18 -14.23
CA GLY A 900 -36.71 -22.74 -15.60
C GLY A 900 -37.65 -22.00 -16.56
N ASN A 901 -37.25 -20.83 -17.08
CA ASN A 901 -37.52 -20.27 -18.44
C ASN A 901 -36.97 -18.81 -18.50
N ASN A 902 -36.39 -18.27 -19.57
CA ASN A 902 -36.69 -18.23 -21.02
C ASN A 902 -37.89 -17.34 -21.40
N GLY A 903 -37.67 -16.46 -22.40
CA GLY A 903 -38.71 -15.61 -23.00
C GLY A 903 -38.13 -14.31 -23.58
N ALA A 904 -37.85 -14.30 -24.90
CA ALA A 904 -37.28 -13.14 -25.62
C ALA A 904 -38.16 -12.72 -26.81
N ASN A 905 -37.89 -11.53 -27.36
CA ASN A 905 -38.47 -10.93 -28.59
C ASN A 905 -39.95 -10.49 -28.45
N ASN A 906 -40.48 -9.43 -29.07
CA ASN A 906 -40.08 -8.72 -30.30
C ASN A 906 -40.93 -7.42 -30.50
N GLN A 907 -40.34 -6.41 -31.15
CA GLN A 907 -40.94 -5.49 -32.15
C GLN A 907 -42.14 -4.54 -31.88
N GLN A 908 -41.95 -3.31 -32.40
CA GLN A 908 -42.93 -2.41 -33.04
C GLN A 908 -43.98 -1.71 -32.13
N ALA A 909 -44.45 -0.47 -32.42
CA ALA A 909 -44.01 0.52 -33.42
C ALA A 909 -44.57 1.95 -33.15
N VAL A 910 -43.84 2.96 -33.66
CA VAL A 910 -44.35 4.22 -34.27
C VAL A 910 -45.08 5.29 -33.41
N ALA A 911 -44.68 6.55 -33.65
CA ALA A 911 -45.41 7.83 -33.45
C ALA A 911 -45.70 8.37 -32.03
N ASN A 912 -45.98 9.68 -31.82
CA ASN A 912 -45.40 10.92 -32.41
C ASN A 912 -45.89 12.16 -31.61
N ASN A 913 -45.07 13.22 -31.46
CA ASN A 913 -45.43 14.58 -30.97
C ASN A 913 -46.16 14.68 -29.59
N GLY A 914 -46.52 15.90 -29.14
CA GLY A 914 -47.60 16.06 -28.12
C GLY A 914 -47.54 17.18 -27.06
N ASN A 915 -46.68 18.18 -27.20
CA ASN A 915 -46.54 19.40 -26.36
C ASN A 915 -47.75 19.89 -25.50
N SER A 916 -47.51 20.06 -24.17
CA SER A 916 -47.93 21.20 -23.29
C SER A 916 -49.35 21.40 -22.71
N HIS A 917 -49.37 22.02 -21.50
CA HIS A 917 -50.47 22.76 -20.80
C HIS A 917 -51.70 21.95 -20.30
N ALA A 918 -52.49 22.37 -19.29
CA ALA A 918 -52.38 23.22 -18.08
C ALA A 918 -53.69 23.04 -17.25
N ASN A 919 -53.97 23.52 -16.02
CA ASN A 919 -53.31 24.36 -14.99
C ASN A 919 -53.69 23.79 -13.58
N VAL A 920 -53.53 24.35 -12.37
CA VAL A 920 -54.07 25.56 -11.67
C VAL A 920 -53.37 25.57 -10.28
N VAL A 921 -52.53 26.54 -9.86
CA VAL A 921 -52.82 27.89 -9.32
C VAL A 921 -53.55 27.85 -7.96
N ARG A 922 -53.03 28.41 -6.86
CA ARG A 922 -52.90 29.87 -6.58
C ARG A 922 -51.44 30.35 -6.42
N HIS A 923 -51.21 31.58 -5.93
CA HIS A 923 -50.00 32.34 -6.28
C HIS A 923 -49.55 33.43 -5.28
N ALA A 924 -48.24 33.52 -5.03
CA ALA A 924 -47.49 34.58 -4.34
C ALA A 924 -46.01 34.45 -4.79
N VAL A 925 -45.21 35.44 -5.21
CA VAL A 925 -45.31 36.92 -5.38
C VAL A 925 -45.61 37.72 -4.12
N ARG A 926 -44.90 38.80 -3.77
CA ARG A 926 -43.90 39.67 -4.46
C ARG A 926 -42.63 39.81 -3.59
N THR A 927 -41.41 40.21 -3.99
CA THR A 927 -40.73 40.70 -5.24
C THR A 927 -39.20 40.52 -5.03
N SER A 928 -38.20 40.82 -5.89
CA SER A 928 -38.05 41.32 -7.29
C SER A 928 -36.66 40.87 -7.85
N LYS A 929 -36.25 41.36 -9.03
CA LYS A 929 -34.94 41.25 -9.73
C LYS A 929 -34.77 42.56 -10.59
N PRO A 930 -33.90 42.74 -11.63
CA PRO A 930 -32.80 41.92 -12.22
C PRO A 930 -31.48 42.72 -12.48
N CYS A 931 -30.39 42.19 -13.07
CA CYS A 931 -30.08 42.06 -14.52
C CYS A 931 -28.71 41.34 -14.74
N GLN A 932 -28.52 40.43 -15.70
CA GLN A 932 -28.12 40.59 -17.14
C GLN A 932 -26.70 41.19 -17.37
N ASN A 933 -25.83 40.77 -18.33
CA ASN A 933 -25.65 39.52 -19.11
C ASN A 933 -24.29 39.56 -19.91
N LYS A 934 -23.73 38.38 -20.30
CA LYS A 934 -22.76 38.09 -21.41
C LYS A 934 -21.64 39.08 -21.87
N ARG A 935 -20.40 38.54 -21.94
CA ARG A 935 -19.33 38.68 -22.99
C ARG A 935 -18.80 40.12 -23.32
N VAL A 936 -17.56 40.35 -23.80
CA VAL A 936 -16.91 39.97 -25.07
C VAL A 936 -15.35 40.12 -24.96
N ALA A 937 -14.62 39.70 -26.00
CA ALA A 937 -13.18 39.42 -26.04
C ALA A 937 -12.22 40.59 -26.41
N ARG A 938 -10.94 40.42 -25.99
CA ARG A 938 -9.69 40.53 -26.80
C ARG A 938 -9.43 41.77 -27.69
N ALA A 939 -8.39 42.54 -27.36
CA ALA A 939 -7.54 43.28 -28.32
C ALA A 939 -6.09 43.47 -27.77
N ASN A 940 -5.14 43.85 -28.63
CA ASN A 940 -3.69 43.81 -28.36
C ASN A 940 -3.02 45.21 -28.26
N ASN A 941 -1.73 45.19 -27.85
CA ASN A 941 -0.59 45.99 -28.36
C ASN A 941 -0.21 47.37 -27.79
N ALA A 942 1.12 47.60 -27.88
CA ALA A 942 1.93 48.83 -27.74
C ALA A 942 2.02 49.46 -26.34
N CYS A 943 3.18 49.68 -25.69
CA CYS A 943 4.57 50.06 -26.06
C CYS A 943 4.86 51.58 -26.00
N GLN A 944 5.66 52.03 -25.01
CA GLN A 944 7.03 52.59 -25.19
C GLN A 944 7.54 53.35 -23.94
N ASN A 945 8.87 53.26 -23.71
CA ASN A 945 9.78 54.30 -23.14
C ASN A 945 9.61 54.79 -21.68
N LYS A 946 10.68 55.18 -20.94
CA LYS A 946 12.14 54.95 -21.07
C LYS A 946 12.90 55.31 -19.76
N GLN A 947 14.11 54.74 -19.60
CA GLN A 947 15.38 55.30 -19.02
C GLN A 947 15.30 56.33 -17.85
N VAL A 948 15.90 56.17 -16.65
CA VAL A 948 17.27 55.79 -16.18
C VAL A 948 17.98 57.00 -15.52
N ALA A 949 18.49 56.84 -14.27
CA ALA A 949 19.73 57.47 -13.75
C ALA A 949 20.10 56.98 -12.31
N ARG A 950 21.40 56.92 -11.99
CA ARG A 950 22.01 56.91 -10.63
C ARG A 950 22.85 58.20 -10.46
N PRO A 951 23.15 58.66 -9.23
CA PRO A 951 24.45 58.38 -8.54
C PRO A 951 24.25 57.99 -7.04
N ASN A 952 25.08 57.23 -6.32
CA ASN A 952 26.54 57.18 -6.04
C ASN A 952 27.07 58.05 -4.85
N THR A 953 27.19 57.39 -3.67
CA THR A 953 28.42 57.29 -2.83
C THR A 953 28.88 58.43 -1.87
N ALA A 954 29.58 58.04 -0.79
CA ALA A 954 30.29 58.79 0.29
C ALA A 954 29.41 59.35 1.46
N VAL A 955 29.62 59.17 2.79
CA VAL A 955 30.65 58.60 3.73
C VAL A 955 31.48 59.64 4.56
N VAL A 956 31.66 59.39 5.87
CA VAL A 956 32.60 59.96 6.90
C VAL A 956 32.05 60.85 8.07
N LYS A 957 31.92 60.23 9.26
CA LYS A 957 32.28 60.63 10.67
C LYS A 957 31.68 61.87 11.42
N THR A 958 31.91 61.85 12.75
CA THR A 958 31.38 62.67 13.86
C THR A 958 32.39 63.69 14.44
N PRO A 959 31.96 64.57 15.39
CA PRO A 959 32.58 64.57 16.74
C PRO A 959 31.54 64.67 17.91
N ALA A 960 31.98 64.93 19.16
CA ALA A 960 31.24 64.67 20.42
C ALA A 960 31.52 65.69 21.57
N ARG A 961 31.26 65.30 22.85
CA ARG A 961 31.57 65.96 24.16
C ARG A 961 30.49 66.96 24.68
N GLN A 962 29.99 66.93 25.94
CA GLN A 962 30.16 66.02 27.11
C GLN A 962 28.76 65.74 27.78
N THR A 963 28.46 65.60 29.08
CA THR A 963 29.04 65.91 30.43
C THR A 963 28.74 64.79 31.47
N ALA A 964 28.97 65.03 32.78
CA ALA A 964 28.59 64.19 33.94
C ALA A 964 28.27 65.11 35.17
N PRO A 965 28.03 64.61 36.41
CA PRO A 965 29.17 64.25 37.30
C PRO A 965 28.95 63.14 38.38
N ALA A 966 30.07 62.56 38.87
CA ALA A 966 30.34 61.97 40.21
C ALA A 966 29.49 60.76 40.73
N SER A 967 29.98 59.83 41.57
CA SER A 967 31.32 59.34 42.02
C SER A 967 31.12 58.12 42.97
N GLY A 968 32.05 57.18 43.23
CA GLY A 968 33.40 56.91 42.73
C GLY A 968 34.35 56.31 43.80
N SER A 969 35.36 55.50 43.40
CA SER A 969 36.54 55.03 44.20
C SER A 969 36.31 53.96 45.32
N VAL A 970 37.23 53.04 45.70
CA VAL A 970 38.56 52.60 45.18
C VAL A 970 38.95 51.17 45.69
N LEU A 971 40.04 50.58 45.13
CA LEU A 971 40.72 49.29 45.45
C LEU A 971 41.54 49.35 46.80
N PRO A 972 42.41 48.39 47.27
CA PRO A 972 43.03 47.20 46.62
C PRO A 972 43.33 45.96 47.54
N THR A 973 44.32 45.14 47.13
CA THR A 973 45.19 44.21 47.90
C THR A 973 44.69 42.82 48.35
N ALA A 974 45.67 41.94 48.60
CA ALA A 974 45.52 40.55 49.10
C ALA A 974 46.63 40.25 50.13
N SER A 975 46.39 39.39 51.13
CA SER A 975 47.39 38.48 51.74
C SER A 975 46.84 37.56 52.84
N MET A 976 47.38 36.33 52.91
CA MET A 976 47.75 35.51 54.10
C MET A 976 46.79 35.13 55.26
N VAL A 977 46.99 33.86 55.70
CA VAL A 977 46.91 33.32 57.09
C VAL A 977 45.50 33.21 57.73
N ALA A 978 44.94 32.01 57.99
CA ALA A 978 45.20 31.02 59.09
C ALA A 978 45.00 31.61 60.52
N GLN A 979 44.53 30.92 61.57
CA GLN A 979 44.17 29.51 61.89
C GLN A 979 43.29 29.57 63.19
N PRO A 980 42.96 28.50 63.97
CA PRO A 980 43.04 27.04 63.77
C PRO A 980 41.75 26.25 64.14
N ALA A 981 41.88 24.92 64.11
CA ALA A 981 41.03 23.89 64.75
C ALA A 981 39.68 23.58 64.06
N GLU A 982 39.07 22.38 64.14
CA GLU A 982 39.50 21.01 64.52
C GLU A 982 38.42 19.99 64.02
N LYS A 983 38.52 18.64 64.03
CA LYS A 983 39.54 17.65 64.45
C LYS A 983 39.36 16.35 63.64
N THR A 984 40.44 15.65 63.24
CA THR A 984 40.50 14.19 62.86
C THR A 984 39.57 13.62 61.75
N ALA A 985 39.91 12.59 60.93
CA ALA A 985 41.15 11.88 60.54
C ALA A 985 40.81 10.80 59.46
N SER A 986 41.70 10.15 58.68
CA SER A 986 43.02 10.50 58.11
C SER A 986 43.51 9.42 57.09
N ALA A 987 43.97 9.85 55.91
CA ALA A 987 44.97 9.17 55.02
C ALA A 987 44.58 7.85 54.28
N SER A 988 45.21 7.41 53.18
CA SER A 988 46.43 7.82 52.41
C SER A 988 46.20 7.70 50.87
N GLN A 989 46.65 8.64 50.01
CA GLN A 989 47.88 8.66 49.13
C GLN A 989 48.02 7.50 48.11
N ILE A 990 48.64 7.58 46.91
CA ILE A 990 49.82 8.34 46.38
C ILE A 990 49.65 8.71 44.87
N LEU A 991 50.40 9.72 44.37
CA LEU A 991 50.65 10.15 42.95
C LEU A 991 52.21 10.25 42.74
N PRO A 992 52.86 10.47 41.54
CA PRO A 992 52.39 11.19 40.33
C PRO A 992 53.01 10.82 38.92
N ALA A 993 52.70 11.67 37.90
CA ALA A 993 53.51 12.03 36.71
C ALA A 993 53.75 10.97 35.58
N GLN A 994 54.18 11.28 34.33
CA GLN A 994 54.74 12.50 33.69
C GLN A 994 54.11 12.81 32.28
N SER A 995 54.50 13.95 31.69
CA SER A 995 54.18 14.47 30.32
C SER A 995 55.18 13.92 29.25
N PRO A 996 55.20 14.32 27.94
CA PRO A 996 54.48 15.39 27.22
C PRO A 996 53.92 15.02 25.81
N ALA A 997 53.61 16.03 25.00
CA ALA A 997 52.93 15.95 23.69
C ALA A 997 53.87 15.86 22.47
N SER A 998 53.32 15.49 21.29
CA SER A 998 53.69 16.11 20.00
C SER A 998 52.67 15.84 18.87
N SER A 999 52.63 16.75 17.90
CA SER A 999 51.87 16.73 16.63
C SER A 999 52.46 15.82 15.54
N GLY A 1000 51.69 15.43 14.49
CA GLY A 1000 52.33 14.87 13.26
C GLY A 1000 51.49 14.14 12.19
N THR A 1001 50.54 14.81 11.55
CA THR A 1001 50.20 14.76 10.10
C THR A 1001 50.73 13.62 9.16
N LEU A 1002 49.81 12.76 8.65
CA LEU A 1002 49.82 12.07 7.31
C LEU A 1002 50.94 11.02 6.99
N PRO A 1003 50.91 10.25 5.86
CA PRO A 1003 49.77 9.51 5.24
C PRO A 1003 50.10 8.07 4.72
N GLN A 1004 49.04 7.36 4.26
CA GLN A 1004 48.97 6.43 3.10
C GLN A 1004 49.72 5.07 2.98
N THR A 1005 48.94 4.06 2.55
CA THR A 1005 49.25 2.93 1.62
C THR A 1005 50.09 1.71 2.03
N GLY A 1006 49.79 0.56 1.38
CA GLY A 1006 50.48 -0.75 1.48
C GLY A 1006 49.83 -1.69 2.50
N SER A 1007 49.15 -2.80 2.20
CA SER A 1007 49.28 -3.92 1.23
C SER A 1007 50.20 -5.06 1.68
N GLY A 1008 49.60 -6.16 2.16
CA GLY A 1008 50.25 -7.40 2.61
C GLY A 1008 49.46 -7.98 3.80
N LYS A 1009 48.58 -8.97 3.64
CA LYS A 1009 48.83 -10.42 3.44
C LYS A 1009 49.51 -11.13 4.61
N ASP A 1010 48.82 -12.18 5.08
CA ASP A 1010 49.31 -13.52 5.44
C ASP A 1010 50.48 -13.63 6.45
N ASN A 1011 50.48 -14.51 7.47
CA ASN A 1011 49.47 -15.40 8.04
C ASN A 1011 50.06 -16.04 9.33
N MET A 1012 49.21 -16.57 10.23
CA MET A 1012 49.55 -17.68 11.16
C MET A 1012 50.65 -17.47 12.25
N LEU A 1013 50.72 -18.22 13.36
CA LEU A 1013 49.72 -18.96 14.17
C LEU A 1013 50.39 -19.39 15.51
N GLN A 1014 49.60 -19.64 16.57
CA GLN A 1014 49.97 -20.42 17.79
C GLN A 1014 51.01 -19.77 18.75
N SER A 1015 51.07 -20.11 20.05
CA SER A 1015 50.29 -21.10 20.83
C SER A 1015 50.15 -20.75 22.33
N LEU A 1016 48.95 -21.07 22.86
CA LEU A 1016 48.65 -21.62 24.21
C LEU A 1016 49.27 -21.01 25.49
N GLY A 1017 48.42 -20.33 26.27
CA GLY A 1017 48.47 -20.17 27.73
C GLY A 1017 47.03 -19.97 28.24
N ALA A 1018 46.66 -20.53 29.40
CA ALA A 1018 45.24 -20.77 29.75
C ALA A 1018 44.74 -20.02 31.01
N VAL A 1019 43.45 -20.26 31.35
CA VAL A 1019 42.72 -19.96 32.60
C VAL A 1019 41.76 -18.74 32.58
N THR A 1020 40.51 -19.04 32.20
CA THR A 1020 39.26 -18.76 32.96
C THR A 1020 38.94 -17.33 33.44
N LEU A 1021 38.05 -16.61 32.73
CA LEU A 1021 36.59 -16.61 32.97
C LEU A 1021 35.92 -15.58 32.04
N ALA A 1022 34.84 -15.93 31.34
CA ALA A 1022 34.16 -15.01 30.41
C ALA A 1022 32.63 -15.09 30.51
N SER A 1023 32.00 -13.93 30.64
CA SER A 1023 30.55 -13.73 30.48
C SER A 1023 30.29 -13.03 29.14
N ALA A 1024 29.53 -13.66 28.24
CA ALA A 1024 29.35 -13.21 26.86
C ALA A 1024 27.89 -12.88 26.52
N ILE A 1025 27.72 -11.96 25.56
CA ILE A 1025 26.43 -11.47 25.07
C ILE A 1025 25.76 -12.56 24.20
N GLY A 1026 24.45 -12.76 24.38
CA GLY A 1026 23.68 -13.79 23.69
C GLY A 1026 23.07 -13.32 22.36
N THR A 1027 23.52 -13.89 21.24
CA THR A 1027 22.83 -13.83 19.94
C THR A 1027 22.21 -15.20 19.65
N PHE A 1028 20.91 -15.27 19.37
CA PHE A 1028 20.19 -16.53 19.22
C PHE A 1028 20.08 -16.97 17.76
N VAL A 1029 20.60 -18.16 17.42
CA VAL A 1029 20.39 -18.80 16.11
C VAL A 1029 20.02 -20.28 16.27
N TYR A 1030 18.87 -20.61 15.70
CA TYR A 1030 18.40 -21.91 15.18
C TYR A 1030 19.29 -23.14 15.37
N PHE A 1031 18.79 -24.17 16.08
CA PHE A 1031 19.50 -25.44 16.27
C PHE A 1031 18.71 -26.65 15.71
N THR A 1032 19.14 -27.18 14.56
CA THR A 1032 18.58 -28.41 13.97
C THR A 1032 19.51 -29.60 14.24
N ARG A 1033 19.26 -30.39 15.31
CA ARG A 1033 20.05 -31.60 15.59
C ARG A 1033 19.66 -32.76 14.67
N ARG A 1034 20.61 -33.28 13.88
CA ARG A 1034 20.52 -34.62 13.28
C ARG A 1034 21.10 -35.66 14.24
N LYS A 1035 20.40 -36.78 14.44
CA LYS A 1035 20.97 -38.02 14.97
C LYS A 1035 21.56 -38.84 13.83
N GLN A 1036 22.71 -39.48 14.03
CA GLN A 1036 23.07 -40.69 13.28
C GLN A 1036 24.15 -41.51 13.99
N THR A 1037 23.76 -42.66 14.53
CA THR A 1037 24.59 -43.84 14.81
C THR A 1037 23.66 -45.07 14.67
N THR A 1038 24.21 -46.22 14.29
CA THR A 1038 23.43 -47.37 13.79
C THR A 1038 23.77 -48.66 14.52
N GLY A 1039 22.73 -49.33 15.03
CA GLY A 1039 22.58 -50.80 15.12
C GLY A 1039 23.53 -51.58 16.03
N MET A 1040 22.95 -52.35 16.96
CA MET A 1040 22.92 -53.82 16.91
C MET A 1040 21.94 -54.34 17.98
N GLU A 1041 21.36 -55.52 17.69
CA GLU A 1041 20.37 -56.28 18.48
C GLU A 1041 19.00 -55.61 18.72
#